data_AF-W5P852-F1
#
_entry.id   AF-W5P852-F1
#
_cell.length_a   1.000
_cell.length_b   1.000
_cell.length_c   1.000
_cell.angle_alpha   90.00
_cell.angle_beta   90.00
_cell.angle_gamma   90.00
#
_symmetry.space_group_name_H-M   'P 1'
#
loop_
_entity.id
_entity.type
_entity.pdbx_description
1 polymer ?
#
loop_
_entity_poly.entity_id
_entity_poly.type
_entity_poly.pdbx_seq_one_letter_code
_entity_poly.pdbx_strand_id
1 'polypeptide(L)'
;MSLFKARDWWSTVLGDKEEFDQGCLCLADVDNTGNGQDKIIVGSFMGYLRIFNPHPVKTGDGAQAEDLLLEVHLRDPILQVEVGKFVSGTEMLHLAVLHSRKLCVYSVSGTLGNVEHGNQYQIKLMYEHNLQRTACNMTYGSFGGVKGRDLICIQSVDGMLMVFEQESYAFGRFLPGSLLPGPLAYSSRTDSFITASSCHQVESYKYQVLAFATDADKRQETEQQKHGSGKRLVVDWTLNIGEQALDICIVSFIQSASSVFVLGERNFFCLKDNGQIRFMKKLDYSPSCFLPYCSAIVSEGTINTLIGNHNNMLHIYQDVTLKWATQLPHVPVAVRVGCLHDLKGAIVTLSDDGHLQCSYLGTDPSLFQAPKVESRELNYDELDMELKELQKVIKNVNKSQDVWPLTEREDDLKVSAMVSPNFDSVSQATDVDVGADLVPSVTVKVTLKNRVALQKIKLSIYVPPPLVLTGDQFTFEFMAPEMTRTVGFSVYLKGSYLPPELEGNAVVSYSRPTERNPDGIPRVSQCKFRLPLKLVCLPGQPSKTASHKLTIDTNKSPVSLLSLFPGFAKQSEDDQVNVMGFRFLGGSQVTLLASKTSQRYRIQSEQFEDLWLITNELIIRLQEYFEKQGIKDFTCSFSGSVPLEEYFELIDHHFELRINGEKLEELLSERAVQFRAIQRRLLTRFKDKTPAPLQHLDTLLDGTYKQ
;
A
#
# COMPACT_ATOMS: atom_id res chain seq x y z
N MET A 1 20.32 18.75 17.94
CA MET A 1 20.25 19.24 16.54
C MET A 1 19.42 20.51 16.49
N SER A 2 20.01 21.64 16.06
CA SER A 2 19.37 22.98 16.08
C SER A 2 19.06 23.53 14.68
N LEU A 3 19.93 23.28 13.71
CA LEU A 3 19.77 23.74 12.35
C LEU A 3 18.51 23.17 11.69
N PHE A 4 17.77 24.03 10.99
CA PHE A 4 16.51 23.70 10.30
C PHE A 4 15.39 23.18 11.22
N LYS A 5 15.41 23.59 12.51
CA LYS A 5 14.30 23.38 13.44
C LYS A 5 13.77 24.72 13.93
N ALA A 6 12.44 24.82 14.02
CA ALA A 6 11.80 25.96 14.68
C ALA A 6 12.09 25.81 16.17
N ARG A 7 12.78 26.81 16.71
CA ARG A 7 13.17 26.83 18.12
C ARG A 7 12.07 27.47 18.93
N ASP A 8 11.68 26.76 19.97
CA ASP A 8 10.62 27.17 20.86
C ASP A 8 11.07 28.39 21.67
N TRP A 9 10.26 29.46 21.61
CA TRP A 9 10.41 30.64 22.47
C TRP A 9 9.35 30.62 23.57
N TRP A 10 8.12 30.28 23.20
CA TRP A 10 7.00 30.07 24.11
C TRP A 10 6.01 29.12 23.44
N SER A 11 5.47 28.16 24.18
CA SER A 11 4.46 27.24 23.65
C SER A 11 3.45 26.85 24.72
N THR A 12 2.22 26.58 24.28
CA THR A 12 1.14 26.08 25.12
C THR A 12 0.19 25.21 24.29
N VAL A 13 -0.55 24.33 24.96
CA VAL A 13 -1.62 23.54 24.36
C VAL A 13 -2.95 24.10 24.86
N LEU A 14 -3.80 24.52 23.93
CA LEU A 14 -5.05 25.21 24.21
C LEU A 14 -6.21 24.22 24.31
N GLY A 15 -6.80 24.13 25.50
CA GLY A 15 -8.03 23.38 25.74
C GLY A 15 -7.88 21.85 25.62
N ASP A 16 -9.03 21.16 25.72
CA ASP A 16 -9.13 19.71 25.60
C ASP A 16 -10.03 19.37 24.40
N LYS A 17 -9.43 18.85 23.30
CA LYS A 17 -10.14 18.50 22.06
C LYS A 17 -10.93 19.66 21.46
N GLU A 18 -10.35 20.86 21.49
CA GLU A 18 -10.85 22.01 20.73
C GLU A 18 -10.38 21.93 19.28
N GLU A 19 -11.09 22.63 18.39
CA GLU A 19 -10.76 22.71 16.96
C GLU A 19 -10.57 24.18 16.56
N PHE A 20 -9.59 24.43 15.68
CA PHE A 20 -9.19 25.75 15.19
C PHE A 20 -8.99 25.75 13.67
N ASP A 21 -9.15 26.92 13.03
CA ASP A 21 -8.94 27.12 11.60
C ASP A 21 -8.15 28.42 11.31
N GLN A 22 -7.84 28.72 10.05
CA GLN A 22 -6.95 29.80 9.62
C GLN A 22 -7.34 31.20 10.12
N GLY A 23 -8.64 31.44 10.32
CA GLY A 23 -9.21 32.70 10.82
C GLY A 23 -9.16 32.86 12.34
N CYS A 24 -8.76 31.82 13.08
CA CYS A 24 -8.79 31.78 14.54
C CYS A 24 -7.61 32.49 15.20
N LEU A 25 -6.52 32.77 14.46
CA LEU A 25 -5.30 33.38 14.98
C LEU A 25 -5.11 34.81 14.46
N CYS A 26 -5.01 35.76 15.40
CA CYS A 26 -4.69 37.16 15.12
C CYS A 26 -3.56 37.67 16.04
N LEU A 27 -2.72 38.57 15.53
CA LEU A 27 -1.68 39.28 16.29
C LEU A 27 -1.88 40.79 16.12
N ALA A 28 -2.11 41.50 17.21
CA ALA A 28 -2.19 42.97 17.23
C ALA A 28 -2.15 43.52 18.67
N ASP A 29 -1.89 44.82 18.82
CA ASP A 29 -1.97 45.57 20.09
C ASP A 29 -3.43 45.93 20.45
N VAL A 30 -4.24 44.91 20.74
CA VAL A 30 -5.71 45.04 20.91
C VAL A 30 -6.16 45.87 22.11
N ASP A 31 -5.32 45.99 23.15
CA ASP A 31 -5.56 46.80 24.34
C ASP A 31 -5.01 48.24 24.20
N ASN A 32 -4.46 48.60 23.03
CA ASN A 32 -4.02 49.94 22.65
C ASN A 32 -2.97 50.52 23.62
N THR A 33 -2.05 49.69 24.09
CA THR A 33 -1.01 50.12 25.04
C THR A 33 -0.02 51.12 24.46
N GLY A 34 0.11 51.19 23.12
CA GLY A 34 0.94 52.17 22.43
C GLY A 34 2.45 51.89 22.53
N ASN A 35 2.83 50.76 23.14
CA ASN A 35 4.20 50.25 23.19
C ASN A 35 4.58 49.47 21.92
N GLY A 36 3.60 49.16 21.05
CA GLY A 36 3.81 48.42 19.81
C GLY A 36 4.08 46.92 20.00
N GLN A 37 3.73 46.35 21.16
CA GLN A 37 3.83 44.92 21.43
C GLN A 37 2.53 44.23 21.01
N ASP A 38 2.64 43.22 20.15
CA ASP A 38 1.50 42.46 19.70
C ASP A 38 1.06 41.46 20.77
N LYS A 39 -0.25 41.21 20.84
CA LYS A 39 -0.85 40.19 21.70
C LYS A 39 -1.42 39.08 20.85
N ILE A 40 -1.35 37.85 21.34
CA ILE A 40 -1.86 36.69 20.62
C ILE A 40 -3.31 36.51 20.95
N ILE A 41 -4.16 36.55 19.93
CA ILE A 41 -5.60 36.34 20.08
C ILE A 41 -5.97 35.05 19.38
N VAL A 42 -6.62 34.16 20.13
CA VAL A 42 -7.06 32.86 19.62
C VAL A 42 -8.55 32.67 19.91
N GLY A 43 -9.32 32.41 18.85
CA GLY A 43 -10.72 32.02 18.92
C GLY A 43 -10.92 30.54 18.61
N SER A 44 -11.75 29.85 19.38
CA SER A 44 -12.05 28.42 19.22
C SER A 44 -13.44 28.16 18.64
N PHE A 45 -13.61 27.05 17.93
CA PHE A 45 -14.95 26.57 17.52
C PHE A 45 -15.85 26.18 18.70
N MET A 46 -15.30 26.01 19.90
CA MET A 46 -16.10 25.82 21.13
C MET A 46 -16.57 27.15 21.74
N GLY A 47 -16.12 28.29 21.20
CA GLY A 47 -16.49 29.62 21.68
C GLY A 47 -15.57 30.20 22.75
N TYR A 48 -14.43 29.55 23.05
CA TYR A 48 -13.39 30.12 23.91
C TYR A 48 -12.59 31.17 23.13
N LEU A 49 -12.55 32.38 23.68
CA LEU A 49 -11.69 33.47 23.23
C LEU A 49 -10.58 33.68 24.25
N ARG A 50 -9.33 33.54 23.82
CA ARG A 50 -8.14 33.66 24.66
C ARG A 50 -7.23 34.76 24.12
N ILE A 51 -6.74 35.61 25.02
CA ILE A 51 -5.74 36.62 24.68
C ILE A 51 -4.50 36.35 25.54
N PHE A 52 -3.35 36.21 24.88
CA PHE A 52 -2.07 35.96 25.52
C PHE A 52 -1.12 37.15 25.31
N ASN A 53 -0.31 37.39 26.33
CA ASN A 53 0.87 38.24 26.26
C ASN A 53 2.06 37.43 26.82
N PRO A 54 2.69 36.60 25.98
CA PRO A 54 3.69 35.65 26.44
C PRO A 54 4.96 36.36 26.90
N HIS A 55 5.49 35.93 28.04
CA HIS A 55 6.79 36.36 28.55
C HIS A 55 7.87 35.31 28.24
N PRO A 56 9.14 35.72 28.08
CA PRO A 56 10.22 34.79 27.75
C PRO A 56 10.42 33.78 28.88
N VAL A 57 10.17 32.50 28.60
CA VAL A 57 10.34 31.41 29.56
C VAL A 57 11.80 30.92 29.53
N LYS A 58 12.40 30.64 30.69
CA LYS A 58 13.72 30.00 30.76
C LYS A 58 13.60 28.54 30.28
N THR A 59 14.63 28.04 29.56
CA THR A 59 14.67 26.65 29.09
C THR A 59 14.44 25.66 30.24
N GLY A 60 13.27 25.02 30.28
CA GLY A 60 12.89 24.02 31.28
C GLY A 60 11.68 24.36 32.14
N ASP A 61 11.23 25.63 32.16
CA ASP A 61 9.94 26.02 32.75
C ASP A 61 8.82 25.91 31.71
N GLY A 62 7.61 25.56 32.16
CA GLY A 62 6.40 25.59 31.33
C GLY A 62 5.84 27.02 31.19
N ALA A 63 4.84 27.19 30.32
CA ALA A 63 4.10 28.45 30.19
C ALA A 63 3.58 28.90 31.57
N GLN A 64 3.71 30.19 31.87
CA GLN A 64 3.28 30.74 33.15
C GLN A 64 1.80 31.13 33.10
N ALA A 65 1.10 31.05 34.23
CA ALA A 65 -0.31 31.42 34.30
C ALA A 65 -0.56 32.90 33.95
N GLU A 66 0.47 33.75 34.06
CA GLU A 66 0.44 35.18 33.74
C GLU A 66 0.46 35.48 32.23
N ASP A 67 0.83 34.50 31.40
CA ASP A 67 0.85 34.66 29.94
C ASP A 67 -0.57 34.79 29.37
N LEU A 68 -1.58 34.23 30.05
CA LEU A 68 -2.99 34.33 29.70
C LEU A 68 -3.60 35.59 30.33
N LEU A 69 -3.89 36.60 29.52
CA LEU A 69 -4.49 37.86 29.98
C LEU A 69 -5.97 37.70 30.31
N LEU A 70 -6.70 36.99 29.43
CA LEU A 70 -8.10 36.65 29.64
C LEU A 70 -8.49 35.40 28.86
N GLU A 71 -9.45 34.68 29.43
CA GLU A 71 -10.20 33.61 28.77
C GLU A 71 -11.69 33.85 29.00
N VAL A 72 -12.44 33.96 27.91
CA VAL A 72 -13.90 34.16 27.97
C VAL A 72 -14.59 33.17 27.04
N HIS A 73 -15.61 32.50 27.56
CA HIS A 73 -16.43 31.56 26.79
C HIS A 73 -17.72 32.24 26.29
N LEU A 74 -17.79 32.47 24.99
CA LEU A 74 -18.88 33.18 24.30
C LEU A 74 -20.05 32.26 23.90
N ARG A 75 -19.99 30.96 24.24
CA ARG A 75 -20.99 29.88 23.98
C ARG A 75 -21.22 29.49 22.53
N ASP A 76 -20.97 30.38 21.58
CA ASP A 76 -21.12 30.10 20.15
C ASP A 76 -19.75 29.93 19.47
N PRO A 77 -19.63 29.08 18.44
CA PRO A 77 -18.38 28.89 17.70
C PRO A 77 -17.82 30.19 17.14
N ILE A 78 -16.50 30.40 17.28
CA ILE A 78 -15.79 31.54 16.71
C ILE A 78 -15.17 31.10 15.39
N LEU A 79 -15.68 31.63 14.28
CA LEU A 79 -15.19 31.31 12.93
C LEU A 79 -13.93 32.10 12.58
N GLN A 80 -13.91 33.38 12.93
CA GLN A 80 -12.81 34.28 12.59
C GLN A 80 -12.70 35.41 13.61
N VAL A 81 -11.47 35.83 13.88
CA VAL A 81 -11.15 36.95 14.77
C VAL A 81 -10.28 37.96 14.04
N GLU A 82 -10.67 39.22 14.08
CA GLU A 82 -9.92 40.32 13.45
C GLU A 82 -9.79 41.51 14.40
N VAL A 83 -8.72 42.29 14.22
CA VAL A 83 -8.46 43.50 14.99
C VAL A 83 -8.37 44.68 14.04
N GLY A 84 -9.12 45.74 14.31
CA GLY A 84 -9.20 46.91 13.44
C GLY A 84 -9.98 48.06 14.06
N LYS A 85 -10.12 49.17 13.31
CA LYS A 85 -10.83 50.39 13.75
C LYS A 85 -12.34 50.27 13.52
N PHE A 86 -13.00 49.42 14.29
CA PHE A 86 -14.40 49.02 14.06
C PHE A 86 -15.47 49.89 14.74
N VAL A 87 -15.11 50.92 15.49
CA VAL A 87 -16.08 51.78 16.21
C VAL A 87 -16.03 53.22 15.68
N SER A 88 -17.20 53.82 15.48
CA SER A 88 -17.33 55.21 15.02
C SER A 88 -16.75 56.20 16.05
N GLY A 89 -15.99 57.18 15.58
CA GLY A 89 -15.54 58.31 16.40
C GLY A 89 -14.29 58.05 17.27
N THR A 90 -13.68 56.87 17.16
CA THR A 90 -12.41 56.53 17.81
C THR A 90 -11.46 55.87 16.81
N GLU A 91 -10.16 56.12 16.98
CA GLU A 91 -9.11 55.46 16.18
C GLU A 91 -8.48 54.26 16.91
N MET A 92 -9.02 53.87 18.06
CA MET A 92 -8.55 52.72 18.82
C MET A 92 -8.88 51.41 18.08
N LEU A 93 -8.03 50.41 18.28
CA LEU A 93 -8.24 49.05 17.81
C LEU A 93 -9.28 48.34 18.67
N HIS A 94 -10.17 47.62 18.00
CA HIS A 94 -11.24 46.83 18.58
C HIS A 94 -11.18 45.41 18.03
N LEU A 95 -11.73 44.47 18.80
CA LEU A 95 -11.76 43.06 18.45
C LEU A 95 -13.10 42.69 17.82
N ALA A 96 -13.09 42.33 16.54
CA ALA A 96 -14.26 41.75 15.88
C ALA A 96 -14.20 40.22 15.98
N VAL A 97 -15.29 39.64 16.48
CA VAL A 97 -15.47 38.18 16.61
C VAL A 97 -16.65 37.76 15.75
N LEU A 98 -16.36 36.97 14.74
CA LEU A 98 -17.37 36.40 13.85
C LEU A 98 -17.81 35.03 14.35
N HIS A 99 -19.10 34.89 14.58
CA HIS A 99 -19.75 33.62 14.81
C HIS A 99 -20.58 33.22 13.59
N SER A 100 -21.14 32.01 13.58
CA SER A 100 -21.94 31.51 12.45
C SER A 100 -23.12 32.42 12.10
N ARG A 101 -23.79 33.05 13.07
CA ARG A 101 -25.00 33.87 12.85
C ARG A 101 -24.99 35.24 13.54
N LYS A 102 -23.86 35.66 14.09
CA LYS A 102 -23.71 36.98 14.73
C LYS A 102 -22.30 37.50 14.54
N LEU A 103 -22.17 38.82 14.44
CA LEU A 103 -20.90 39.54 14.49
C LEU A 103 -20.90 40.38 15.77
N CYS A 104 -19.91 40.16 16.63
CA CYS A 104 -19.76 40.90 17.88
C CYS A 104 -18.48 41.72 17.84
N VAL A 105 -18.56 43.00 18.21
CA VAL A 105 -17.37 43.86 18.34
C VAL A 105 -17.14 44.20 19.81
N TYR A 106 -15.97 43.82 20.31
CA TYR A 106 -15.55 44.02 21.68
C TYR A 106 -14.45 45.07 21.78
N SER A 107 -14.52 45.87 22.84
CA SER A 107 -13.41 46.71 23.30
C SER A 107 -12.69 45.95 24.42
N VAL A 108 -11.38 45.78 24.28
CA VAL A 108 -10.53 45.14 25.30
C VAL A 108 -9.92 46.25 26.16
N SER A 109 -10.18 46.20 27.47
CA SER A 109 -9.62 47.15 28.43
C SER A 109 -8.95 46.42 29.58
N GLY A 110 -7.69 46.73 29.84
CA GLY A 110 -6.95 46.27 31.01
C GLY A 110 -6.99 47.30 32.14
N THR A 111 -7.36 46.87 33.34
CA THR A 111 -7.22 47.67 34.56
C THR A 111 -6.01 47.16 35.33
N LEU A 112 -5.02 48.04 35.55
CA LEU A 112 -3.78 47.68 36.25
C LEU A 112 -4.03 47.54 37.75
N GLY A 113 -3.58 46.43 38.34
CA GLY A 113 -3.54 46.21 39.78
C GLY A 113 -2.24 46.68 40.41
N ASN A 114 -2.20 46.75 41.74
CA ASN A 114 -0.98 47.14 42.48
C ASN A 114 0.11 46.04 42.49
N VAL A 115 -0.23 44.81 42.05
CA VAL A 115 0.65 43.63 41.95
C VAL A 115 0.41 43.00 40.58
N GLU A 116 1.40 42.33 40.00
CA GLU A 116 1.35 41.77 38.63
C GLU A 116 0.16 40.81 38.41
N HIS A 117 -0.19 39.99 39.40
CA HIS A 117 -1.39 39.13 39.38
C HIS A 117 -2.73 39.86 39.63
N GLY A 118 -2.70 41.17 39.88
CA GLY A 118 -3.87 42.00 40.13
C GLY A 118 -4.43 42.68 38.88
N ASN A 119 -3.80 42.49 37.72
CA ASN A 119 -4.23 43.03 36.44
C ASN A 119 -5.49 42.30 35.97
N GLN A 120 -6.58 43.04 35.75
CA GLN A 120 -7.84 42.49 35.30
C GLN A 120 -8.15 43.00 33.89
N TYR A 121 -8.29 42.07 32.95
CA TYR A 121 -8.74 42.37 31.60
C TYR A 121 -10.22 42.03 31.46
N GLN A 122 -10.97 42.94 30.86
CA GLN A 122 -12.38 42.73 30.53
C GLN A 122 -12.61 43.03 29.05
N ILE A 123 -13.51 42.25 28.44
CA ILE A 123 -14.01 42.51 27.10
C ILE A 123 -15.42 43.12 27.21
N LYS A 124 -15.59 44.32 26.67
CA LYS A 124 -16.88 45.02 26.68
C LYS A 124 -17.49 44.97 25.28
N LEU A 125 -18.69 44.39 25.17
CA LEU A 125 -19.45 44.40 23.92
C LEU A 125 -19.85 45.84 23.57
N MET A 126 -19.41 46.32 22.41
CA MET A 126 -19.73 47.66 21.91
C MET A 126 -21.03 47.63 21.09
N TYR A 127 -21.12 46.69 20.15
CA TYR A 127 -22.33 46.41 19.38
C TYR A 127 -22.33 44.98 18.87
N GLU A 128 -23.51 44.50 18.49
CA GLU A 128 -23.75 43.19 17.93
C GLU A 128 -24.64 43.30 16.69
N HIS A 129 -24.25 42.62 15.62
CA HIS A 129 -25.05 42.47 14.41
C HIS A 129 -25.57 41.05 14.28
N ASN A 130 -26.89 40.90 14.18
CA ASN A 130 -27.53 39.63 13.89
C ASN A 130 -27.46 39.34 12.40
N LEU A 131 -26.93 38.17 12.03
CA LEU A 131 -26.80 37.77 10.63
C LEU A 131 -28.02 36.97 10.18
N GLN A 132 -28.62 37.43 9.08
CA GLN A 132 -29.75 36.74 8.45
C GLN A 132 -29.34 35.41 7.83
N ARG A 133 -28.07 35.29 7.43
CA ARG A 133 -27.48 34.10 6.81
C ARG A 133 -26.27 33.62 7.61
N THR A 134 -25.92 32.36 7.42
CA THR A 134 -24.74 31.77 8.07
C THR A 134 -23.47 32.30 7.41
N ALA A 135 -22.54 32.86 8.20
CA ALA A 135 -21.26 33.34 7.72
C ALA A 135 -20.26 32.19 7.48
N CYS A 136 -19.35 32.40 6.53
CA CYS A 136 -18.19 31.55 6.29
C CYS A 136 -16.92 32.21 6.81
N ASN A 137 -16.63 33.43 6.34
CA ASN A 137 -15.47 34.23 6.72
C ASN A 137 -15.82 35.73 6.63
N MET A 138 -14.90 36.59 7.04
CA MET A 138 -14.97 38.03 6.85
C MET A 138 -13.62 38.62 6.44
N THR A 139 -13.66 39.87 5.97
CA THR A 139 -12.48 40.68 5.75
C THR A 139 -12.81 42.12 6.14
N TYR A 140 -11.79 42.91 6.44
CA TYR A 140 -11.97 44.31 6.82
C TYR A 140 -11.08 45.25 6.02
N GLY A 141 -11.47 46.53 6.02
CA GLY A 141 -10.64 47.61 5.51
C GLY A 141 -11.41 48.89 5.29
N SER A 142 -10.71 49.88 4.76
CA SER A 142 -11.27 51.19 4.42
C SER A 142 -11.98 51.15 3.06
N PHE A 143 -13.16 50.50 3.00
CA PHE A 143 -13.94 50.40 1.76
C PHE A 143 -14.34 51.79 1.25
N GLY A 144 -14.16 52.05 -0.04
CA GLY A 144 -14.43 53.35 -0.64
C GLY A 144 -13.41 54.45 -0.30
N GLY A 145 -12.28 54.10 0.31
CA GLY A 145 -11.19 55.03 0.62
C GLY A 145 -11.42 55.91 1.86
N VAL A 146 -12.27 55.47 2.79
CA VAL A 146 -12.54 56.18 4.06
C VAL A 146 -11.30 56.15 4.95
N LYS A 147 -10.87 57.30 5.46
CA LYS A 147 -9.68 57.39 6.34
C LYS A 147 -10.06 57.19 7.80
N GLY A 148 -9.20 56.46 8.53
CA GLY A 148 -9.31 56.29 9.98
C GLY A 148 -10.44 55.37 10.45
N ARG A 149 -11.09 54.63 9.54
CA ARG A 149 -12.15 53.67 9.85
C ARG A 149 -11.96 52.40 9.05
N ASP A 150 -12.20 51.28 9.71
CA ASP A 150 -12.25 49.97 9.08
C ASP A 150 -13.69 49.45 9.09
N LEU A 151 -14.18 49.09 7.91
CA LEU A 151 -15.49 48.52 7.67
C LEU A 151 -15.32 47.02 7.47
N ILE A 152 -16.36 46.25 7.75
CA ILE A 152 -16.32 44.79 7.74
C ILE A 152 -17.20 44.26 6.61
N CYS A 153 -16.69 43.31 5.84
CA CYS A 153 -17.43 42.57 4.83
C CYS A 153 -17.46 41.09 5.24
N ILE A 154 -18.66 40.54 5.39
CA ILE A 154 -18.88 39.14 5.73
C ILE A 154 -19.32 38.38 4.49
N GLN A 155 -18.68 37.26 4.20
CA GLN A 155 -19.14 36.30 3.19
C GLN A 155 -20.04 35.27 3.86
N SER A 156 -21.25 35.12 3.34
CA SER A 156 -22.12 34.01 3.70
C SER A 156 -21.72 32.72 2.98
N VAL A 157 -22.02 31.58 3.58
CA VAL A 157 -21.77 30.24 3.00
C VAL A 157 -22.44 30.06 1.63
N ASP A 158 -23.55 30.74 1.37
CA ASP A 158 -24.26 30.71 0.08
C ASP A 158 -23.75 31.75 -0.94
N GLY A 159 -22.65 32.45 -0.64
CA GLY A 159 -21.99 33.37 -1.57
C GLY A 159 -22.52 34.80 -1.57
N MET A 160 -23.28 35.21 -0.55
CA MET A 160 -23.66 36.62 -0.37
C MET A 160 -22.58 37.40 0.40
N LEU A 161 -22.13 38.54 -0.15
CA LEU A 161 -21.31 39.51 0.58
C LEU A 161 -22.20 40.50 1.31
N MET A 162 -22.01 40.65 2.62
CA MET A 162 -22.72 41.57 3.50
C MET A 162 -21.75 42.60 4.06
N VAL A 163 -21.95 43.88 3.73
CA VAL A 163 -21.06 44.97 4.15
C VAL A 163 -21.68 45.71 5.34
N PHE A 164 -20.88 45.90 6.38
CA PHE A 164 -21.23 46.58 7.62
C PHE A 164 -20.34 47.82 7.79
N GLU A 165 -20.97 48.98 7.85
CA GLU A 165 -20.33 50.23 8.22
C GLU A 165 -20.40 50.38 9.75
N GLN A 166 -19.43 49.79 10.44
CA GLN A 166 -19.28 49.79 11.90
C GLN A 166 -20.60 49.37 12.60
N GLU A 167 -21.30 50.30 13.26
CA GLU A 167 -22.54 50.01 13.98
C GLU A 167 -23.76 49.77 13.08
N SER A 168 -23.64 49.96 11.76
CA SER A 168 -24.76 49.90 10.81
C SER A 168 -24.55 48.90 9.68
N TYR A 169 -25.61 48.20 9.30
CA TYR A 169 -25.61 47.38 8.09
C TYR A 169 -25.80 48.28 6.85
N ALA A 170 -24.88 48.18 5.89
CA ALA A 170 -24.94 49.02 4.68
C ALA A 170 -25.76 48.35 3.58
N PHE A 171 -25.28 47.22 3.05
CA PHE A 171 -25.96 46.46 1.99
C PHE A 171 -25.38 45.04 1.88
N GLY A 172 -26.00 44.20 1.06
CA GLY A 172 -25.39 42.93 0.67
C GLY A 172 -25.77 42.50 -0.74
N ARG A 173 -24.90 41.72 -1.38
CA ARG A 173 -25.01 41.29 -2.79
C ARG A 173 -24.59 39.84 -2.96
N PHE A 174 -25.28 39.13 -3.84
CA PHE A 174 -24.88 37.79 -4.24
C PHE A 174 -23.75 37.82 -5.26
N LEU A 175 -22.72 37.01 -5.03
CA LEU A 175 -21.68 36.75 -6.02
C LEU A 175 -22.25 35.84 -7.13
N PRO A 176 -21.97 36.14 -8.41
CA PRO A 176 -22.40 35.29 -9.51
C PRO A 176 -21.58 33.99 -9.52
N GLY A 177 -22.25 32.85 -9.65
CA GLY A 177 -21.57 31.57 -9.93
C GLY A 177 -20.79 30.97 -8.75
N SER A 178 -21.04 31.37 -7.50
CA SER A 178 -20.46 30.72 -6.33
C SER A 178 -21.30 29.52 -5.87
N LEU A 179 -20.77 28.31 -6.00
CA LEU A 179 -21.38 27.10 -5.41
C LEU A 179 -20.86 26.85 -3.98
N LEU A 180 -19.57 27.04 -3.78
CA LEU A 180 -18.89 26.94 -2.49
C LEU A 180 -18.23 28.28 -2.15
N PRO A 181 -18.20 28.68 -0.87
CA PRO A 181 -17.46 29.88 -0.46
C PRO A 181 -15.96 29.64 -0.63
N GLY A 182 -15.25 30.68 -1.04
CA GLY A 182 -13.79 30.70 -1.14
C GLY A 182 -13.19 31.73 -0.22
N PRO A 183 -11.86 31.90 -0.20
CA PRO A 183 -11.21 32.98 0.51
C PRO A 183 -11.65 34.35 -0.05
N LEU A 184 -11.71 35.35 0.83
CA LEU A 184 -12.10 36.72 0.52
C LEU A 184 -11.10 37.70 1.12
N ALA A 185 -10.60 38.62 0.30
CA ALA A 185 -9.70 39.68 0.75
C ALA A 185 -10.07 41.02 0.08
N TYR A 186 -9.73 42.12 0.75
CA TYR A 186 -9.95 43.47 0.22
C TYR A 186 -8.63 44.16 -0.14
N SER A 187 -8.58 44.72 -1.36
CA SER A 187 -7.47 45.55 -1.83
C SER A 187 -7.79 47.02 -1.66
N SER A 188 -7.12 47.68 -0.71
CA SER A 188 -7.29 49.12 -0.44
C SER A 188 -6.80 50.02 -1.58
N ARG A 189 -5.83 49.56 -2.38
CA ARG A 189 -5.28 50.35 -3.50
C ARG A 189 -6.25 50.44 -4.67
N THR A 190 -6.88 49.33 -5.02
CA THR A 190 -7.81 49.26 -6.16
C THR A 190 -9.27 49.44 -5.75
N ASP A 191 -9.55 49.48 -4.44
CA ASP A 191 -10.90 49.52 -3.86
C ASP A 191 -11.77 48.35 -4.40
N SER A 192 -11.21 47.13 -4.31
CA SER A 192 -11.83 45.91 -4.84
C SER A 192 -11.78 44.75 -3.84
N PHE A 193 -12.85 43.96 -3.80
CA PHE A 193 -12.90 42.65 -3.17
C PHE A 193 -12.38 41.59 -4.14
N ILE A 194 -11.47 40.76 -3.68
CA ILE A 194 -10.90 39.66 -4.43
C ILE A 194 -11.31 38.36 -3.76
N THR A 195 -11.86 37.45 -4.54
CA THR A 195 -12.27 36.12 -4.07
C THR A 195 -11.92 35.06 -5.11
N ALA A 196 -11.84 33.80 -4.68
CA ALA A 196 -11.66 32.66 -5.56
C ALA A 196 -12.94 31.81 -5.59
N SER A 197 -13.59 31.76 -6.74
CA SER A 197 -14.81 30.96 -6.95
C SER A 197 -14.50 29.48 -7.13
N SER A 198 -15.50 28.63 -6.85
CA SER A 198 -15.48 27.18 -7.07
C SER A 198 -15.18 26.74 -8.51
N CYS A 199 -15.33 27.62 -9.50
CA CYS A 199 -14.97 27.39 -10.89
C CYS A 199 -13.47 27.66 -11.20
N HIS A 200 -12.63 27.76 -10.17
CA HIS A 200 -11.18 28.00 -10.24
C HIS A 200 -10.81 29.37 -10.81
N GLN A 201 -11.70 30.36 -10.65
CA GLN A 201 -11.50 31.73 -11.10
C GLN A 201 -11.25 32.64 -9.89
N VAL A 202 -10.15 33.37 -9.93
CA VAL A 202 -9.91 34.52 -9.05
C VAL A 202 -10.62 35.72 -9.68
N GLU A 203 -11.54 36.31 -8.93
CA GLU A 203 -12.47 37.34 -9.39
C GLU A 203 -12.28 38.60 -8.54
N SER A 204 -12.22 39.75 -9.21
CA SER A 204 -12.13 41.05 -8.56
C SER A 204 -13.43 41.84 -8.77
N TYR A 205 -14.00 42.34 -7.68
CA TYR A 205 -15.23 43.12 -7.66
C TYR A 205 -14.98 44.48 -7.01
N LYS A 206 -15.09 45.55 -7.79
CA LYS A 206 -14.97 46.93 -7.27
C LYS A 206 -16.06 47.23 -6.24
N TYR A 207 -15.69 47.87 -5.13
CA TYR A 207 -16.63 48.21 -4.07
C TYR A 207 -17.81 49.04 -4.57
N GLN A 208 -17.55 50.06 -5.39
CA GLN A 208 -18.60 50.91 -5.97
C GLN A 208 -19.59 50.09 -6.79
N VAL A 209 -19.13 49.11 -7.57
CA VAL A 209 -20.00 48.26 -8.40
C VAL A 209 -20.89 47.38 -7.53
N LEU A 210 -20.35 46.84 -6.42
CA LEU A 210 -21.14 46.09 -5.44
C LEU A 210 -22.20 46.97 -4.76
N ALA A 211 -21.83 48.18 -4.35
CA ALA A 211 -22.75 49.12 -3.70
C ALA A 211 -23.91 49.53 -4.63
N PHE A 212 -23.63 49.82 -5.91
CA PHE A 212 -24.63 50.25 -6.89
C PHE A 212 -25.43 49.11 -7.54
N ALA A 213 -24.98 47.86 -7.47
CA ALA A 213 -25.72 46.73 -8.02
C ALA A 213 -27.09 46.58 -7.33
N THR A 214 -28.08 46.05 -8.05
CA THR A 214 -29.40 45.73 -7.48
C THR A 214 -29.64 44.24 -7.56
N ASP A 215 -30.10 43.60 -6.47
CA ASP A 215 -30.43 42.18 -6.47
C ASP A 215 -31.54 41.89 -7.49
N ALA A 216 -31.35 40.83 -8.29
CA ALA A 216 -32.30 40.44 -9.33
C ALA A 216 -33.65 39.96 -8.73
N ASP A 217 -33.67 39.52 -7.46
CA ASP A 217 -34.80 38.84 -6.83
C ASP A 217 -35.87 39.76 -6.24
N LYS A 218 -35.63 41.07 -6.10
CA LYS A 218 -36.67 42.03 -5.67
C LYS A 218 -37.62 42.47 -6.80
N ARG A 219 -37.71 41.71 -7.90
CA ARG A 219 -38.57 42.03 -9.06
C ARG A 219 -39.99 41.45 -8.97
N GLN A 220 -40.39 40.87 -7.85
CA GLN A 220 -41.79 40.56 -7.58
C GLN A 220 -42.28 41.54 -6.50
N GLU A 221 -43.42 42.18 -6.75
CA GLU A 221 -44.08 43.22 -5.92
C GLU A 221 -43.67 44.68 -6.15
N THR A 222 -43.90 45.20 -7.36
CA THR A 222 -44.79 46.38 -7.59
C THR A 222 -44.73 46.80 -9.07
N GLU A 223 -45.76 46.42 -9.82
CA GLU A 223 -46.03 47.00 -11.14
C GLU A 223 -46.53 48.43 -10.95
N GLN A 224 -45.62 49.41 -10.96
CA GLN A 224 -45.81 50.77 -11.48
C GLN A 224 -44.59 51.62 -11.11
N GLN A 225 -43.55 51.58 -11.94
CA GLN A 225 -42.73 52.74 -12.33
C GLN A 225 -41.60 52.29 -13.26
N LYS A 226 -41.77 52.57 -14.56
CA LYS A 226 -40.68 52.55 -15.53
C LYS A 226 -39.81 53.78 -15.29
N HIS A 227 -38.56 53.56 -14.88
CA HIS A 227 -37.32 54.17 -15.39
C HIS A 227 -36.18 53.92 -14.40
N GLY A 228 -35.40 52.86 -14.65
CA GLY A 228 -34.23 52.51 -13.85
C GLY A 228 -33.87 51.04 -14.05
N SER A 229 -33.23 50.72 -15.17
CA SER A 229 -32.65 49.39 -15.38
C SER A 229 -31.56 49.17 -14.33
N GLY A 230 -31.86 48.46 -13.24
CA GLY A 230 -30.87 48.04 -12.25
C GLY A 230 -29.71 47.29 -12.93
N LYS A 231 -28.46 47.73 -12.66
CA LYS A 231 -27.25 47.17 -13.28
C LYS A 231 -26.95 45.82 -12.62
N ARG A 232 -26.81 44.76 -13.43
CA ARG A 232 -26.31 43.45 -12.98
C ARG A 232 -24.89 43.63 -12.40
N LEU A 233 -24.54 42.86 -11.38
CA LEU A 233 -23.18 42.83 -10.86
C LEU A 233 -22.23 42.37 -11.97
N VAL A 234 -21.22 43.17 -12.27
CA VAL A 234 -20.20 42.90 -13.29
C VAL A 234 -18.85 42.75 -12.60
N VAL A 235 -18.12 41.69 -12.96
CA VAL A 235 -16.77 41.44 -12.48
C VAL A 235 -15.79 42.42 -13.14
N ASP A 236 -14.80 42.93 -12.40
CA ASP A 236 -13.78 43.83 -12.94
C ASP A 236 -12.78 43.07 -13.81
N TRP A 237 -12.23 41.97 -13.28
CA TRP A 237 -11.40 41.02 -14.00
C TRP A 237 -11.51 39.62 -13.39
N THR A 238 -11.21 38.61 -14.21
CA THR A 238 -11.21 37.20 -13.83
C THR A 238 -9.92 36.54 -14.29
N LEU A 239 -9.33 35.68 -13.47
CA LEU A 239 -8.17 34.86 -13.81
C LEU A 239 -8.43 33.41 -13.45
N ASN A 240 -8.37 32.49 -14.43
CA ASN A 240 -8.44 31.06 -14.15
C ASN A 240 -7.06 30.55 -13.66
N ILE A 241 -7.00 30.06 -12.43
CA ILE A 241 -5.79 29.55 -11.79
C ILE A 241 -5.68 28.01 -11.85
N GLY A 242 -6.72 27.32 -12.35
CA GLY A 242 -6.74 25.87 -12.58
C GLY A 242 -7.06 25.01 -11.35
N GLU A 243 -7.20 25.61 -10.16
CA GLU A 243 -7.58 24.95 -8.91
C GLU A 243 -8.26 25.92 -7.94
N GLN A 244 -8.67 25.44 -6.77
CA GLN A 244 -9.24 26.27 -5.71
C GLN A 244 -8.13 26.88 -4.82
N ALA A 245 -8.43 28.02 -4.21
CA ALA A 245 -7.53 28.70 -3.28
C ALA A 245 -7.94 28.41 -1.83
N LEU A 246 -6.95 28.16 -0.97
CA LEU A 246 -7.11 28.02 0.48
C LEU A 246 -7.23 29.40 1.13
N ASP A 247 -6.31 30.29 0.77
CA ASP A 247 -6.21 31.62 1.38
C ASP A 247 -5.73 32.67 0.35
N ILE A 248 -6.14 33.92 0.54
CA ILE A 248 -5.76 35.08 -0.27
C ILE A 248 -5.27 36.17 0.68
N CYS A 249 -4.04 36.62 0.45
CA CYS A 249 -3.46 37.71 1.22
C CYS A 249 -3.01 38.83 0.30
N ILE A 250 -3.48 40.04 0.56
CA ILE A 250 -3.15 41.22 -0.21
C ILE A 250 -2.23 42.08 0.65
N VAL A 251 -1.04 42.35 0.14
CA VAL A 251 -0.09 43.18 0.89
C VAL A 251 0.43 44.32 0.04
N SER A 252 0.38 45.51 0.63
CA SER A 252 0.94 46.73 0.07
C SER A 252 1.99 47.28 1.02
N PHE A 253 3.26 47.08 0.69
CA PHE A 253 4.37 47.66 1.44
C PHE A 253 4.78 49.00 0.81
N ILE A 254 5.18 49.96 1.65
CA ILE A 254 5.48 51.36 1.26
C ILE A 254 6.51 51.46 0.12
N GLN A 255 7.45 50.51 0.04
CA GLN A 255 8.52 50.47 -0.96
C GLN A 255 8.28 49.46 -2.11
N SER A 256 7.08 48.87 -2.24
CA SER A 256 6.82 47.83 -3.25
C SER A 256 5.47 48.00 -3.97
N ALA A 257 5.40 47.47 -5.19
CA ALA A 257 4.14 47.38 -5.92
C ALA A 257 3.17 46.43 -5.20
N SER A 258 1.90 46.85 -5.06
CA SER A 258 0.82 45.99 -4.55
C SER A 258 0.79 44.68 -5.29
N SER A 259 0.61 43.61 -4.51
CA SER A 259 0.64 42.25 -5.00
C SER A 259 -0.43 41.46 -4.27
N VAL A 260 -1.22 40.71 -5.03
CA VAL A 260 -2.26 39.84 -4.52
C VAL A 260 -1.68 38.44 -4.50
N PHE A 261 -1.48 37.87 -3.32
CA PHE A 261 -1.00 36.51 -3.18
C PHE A 261 -2.17 35.56 -3.01
N VAL A 262 -2.13 34.47 -3.75
CA VAL A 262 -3.15 33.41 -3.72
C VAL A 262 -2.45 32.09 -3.51
N LEU A 263 -2.79 31.41 -2.41
CA LEU A 263 -2.33 30.06 -2.14
C LEU A 263 -3.39 29.07 -2.63
N GLY A 264 -3.08 28.37 -3.72
CA GLY A 264 -3.84 27.24 -4.20
C GLY A 264 -3.54 25.95 -3.41
N GLU A 265 -4.32 24.91 -3.68
CA GLU A 265 -4.07 23.57 -3.13
C GLU A 265 -2.71 22.96 -3.54
N ARG A 266 -2.17 23.35 -4.71
CA ARG A 266 -0.90 22.82 -5.24
C ARG A 266 0.04 23.89 -5.78
N ASN A 267 -0.44 25.09 -6.07
CA ASN A 267 0.34 26.17 -6.65
C ASN A 267 0.21 27.44 -5.81
N PHE A 268 1.29 28.23 -5.79
CA PHE A 268 1.35 29.54 -5.17
C PHE A 268 1.42 30.60 -6.26
N PHE A 269 0.55 31.61 -6.21
CA PHE A 269 0.45 32.67 -7.20
C PHE A 269 0.69 34.04 -6.58
N CYS A 270 1.39 34.90 -7.32
CA CYS A 270 1.46 36.32 -7.05
C CYS A 270 0.90 37.07 -8.26
N LEU A 271 -0.20 37.79 -8.06
CA LEU A 271 -0.91 38.54 -9.08
C LEU A 271 -0.63 40.04 -8.94
N LYS A 272 -0.65 40.73 -10.07
CA LYS A 272 -0.67 42.19 -10.14
C LYS A 272 -2.11 42.69 -9.96
N ASP A 273 -2.25 43.97 -9.64
CA ASP A 273 -3.54 44.66 -9.47
C ASP A 273 -4.47 44.53 -10.70
N ASN A 274 -3.91 44.32 -11.90
CA ASN A 274 -4.65 44.15 -13.15
C ASN A 274 -5.09 42.71 -13.46
N GLY A 275 -4.90 41.77 -12.52
CA GLY A 275 -5.25 40.36 -12.70
C GLY A 275 -4.22 39.51 -13.47
N GLN A 276 -3.08 40.08 -13.87
CA GLN A 276 -2.01 39.31 -14.50
C GLN A 276 -1.12 38.61 -13.46
N ILE A 277 -0.68 37.39 -13.77
CA ILE A 277 0.29 36.66 -12.95
C ILE A 277 1.65 37.38 -13.04
N ARG A 278 2.18 37.82 -11.88
CA ARG A 278 3.56 38.32 -11.76
C ARG A 278 4.54 37.16 -11.77
N PHE A 279 4.29 36.17 -10.93
CA PHE A 279 5.00 34.90 -10.90
C PHE A 279 4.10 33.81 -10.32
N MET A 280 4.44 32.56 -10.58
CA MET A 280 3.79 31.40 -9.96
C MET A 280 4.84 30.37 -9.58
N LYS A 281 4.56 29.59 -8.54
CA LYS A 281 5.37 28.47 -8.09
C LYS A 281 4.50 27.23 -7.93
N LYS A 282 4.88 26.15 -8.63
CA LYS A 282 4.34 24.83 -8.35
C LYS A 282 4.96 24.30 -7.05
N LEU A 283 4.12 23.83 -6.15
CA LEU A 283 4.52 23.19 -4.90
C LEU A 283 4.46 21.68 -5.10
N ASP A 284 5.53 20.98 -4.72
CA ASP A 284 5.58 19.50 -4.76
C ASP A 284 5.00 18.86 -3.49
N TYR A 285 4.40 19.69 -2.64
CA TYR A 285 3.78 19.35 -1.36
C TYR A 285 2.44 20.08 -1.23
N SER A 286 1.58 19.60 -0.33
CA SER A 286 0.31 20.25 -0.01
C SER A 286 0.55 21.34 1.07
N PRO A 287 0.33 22.62 0.76
CA PRO A 287 0.43 23.68 1.74
C PRO A 287 -0.81 23.68 2.65
N SER A 288 -0.64 24.10 3.90
CA SER A 288 -1.74 24.25 4.85
C SER A 288 -2.14 25.71 5.03
N CYS A 289 -1.16 26.60 5.21
CA CYS A 289 -1.37 28.04 5.36
C CYS A 289 -0.17 28.83 4.83
N PHE A 290 -0.35 30.13 4.60
CA PHE A 290 0.75 31.01 4.23
C PHE A 290 0.60 32.42 4.79
N LEU A 291 1.71 33.14 4.85
CA LEU A 291 1.72 34.56 5.18
C LEU A 291 2.84 35.29 4.43
N PRO A 292 2.51 36.22 3.52
CA PRO A 292 3.47 37.19 3.01
C PRO A 292 3.80 38.22 4.09
N TYR A 293 5.08 38.43 4.39
CA TYR A 293 5.55 39.32 5.44
C TYR A 293 6.72 40.18 4.97
N CYS A 294 6.91 41.32 5.64
CA CYS A 294 8.01 42.22 5.36
C CYS A 294 9.25 41.84 6.18
N SER A 295 10.42 41.80 5.54
CA SER A 295 11.70 41.76 6.24
C SER A 295 12.48 43.04 5.93
N ALA A 296 13.06 43.65 6.97
CA ALA A 296 13.78 44.92 6.90
C ALA A 296 15.08 44.87 6.04
N ILE A 297 15.48 43.68 5.59
CA ILE A 297 16.75 43.41 4.89
C ILE A 297 16.52 43.13 3.38
N VAL A 298 15.32 43.36 2.89
CA VAL A 298 14.92 42.91 1.55
C VAL A 298 15.34 43.90 0.47
N SER A 299 15.95 43.37 -0.59
CA SER A 299 16.24 44.06 -1.85
C SER A 299 14.98 44.71 -2.44
N GLU A 300 15.11 45.94 -2.95
CA GLU A 300 14.01 46.72 -3.51
C GLU A 300 13.10 45.87 -4.44
N GLY A 301 11.83 45.72 -4.05
CA GLY A 301 10.78 45.12 -4.89
C GLY A 301 10.48 43.63 -4.70
N THR A 302 11.20 42.90 -3.83
CA THR A 302 10.90 41.47 -3.53
C THR A 302 10.10 41.32 -2.25
N ILE A 303 9.30 40.25 -2.12
CA ILE A 303 8.47 39.97 -0.93
C ILE A 303 8.80 38.59 -0.37
N ASN A 304 8.93 38.50 0.95
CA ASN A 304 9.12 37.23 1.63
C ASN A 304 7.76 36.60 1.98
N THR A 305 7.67 35.29 1.81
CA THR A 305 6.46 34.52 2.11
C THR A 305 6.80 33.29 2.95
N LEU A 306 6.03 33.08 4.00
CA LEU A 306 6.02 31.85 4.79
C LEU A 306 4.96 30.91 4.25
N ILE A 307 5.29 29.65 4.00
CA ILE A 307 4.33 28.61 3.61
C ILE A 307 4.50 27.42 4.55
N GLY A 308 3.44 27.05 5.26
CA GLY A 308 3.36 25.85 6.07
C GLY A 308 2.86 24.65 5.26
N ASN A 309 3.34 23.46 5.59
CA ASN A 309 2.97 22.21 4.93
C ASN A 309 2.33 21.22 5.90
N HIS A 310 1.57 20.27 5.36
CA HIS A 310 1.05 19.11 6.10
C HIS A 310 2.13 18.10 6.56
N ASN A 311 3.40 18.28 6.17
CA ASN A 311 4.55 17.47 6.62
C ASN A 311 5.34 18.14 7.77
N ASN A 312 4.68 19.00 8.56
CA ASN A 312 5.29 19.75 9.67
C ASN A 312 6.55 20.52 9.25
N MET A 313 6.53 21.16 8.07
CA MET A 313 7.62 22.01 7.61
C MET A 313 7.11 23.41 7.25
N LEU A 314 7.94 24.40 7.53
CA LEU A 314 7.74 25.79 7.20
C LEU A 314 8.81 26.23 6.22
N HIS A 315 8.38 26.74 5.07
CA HIS A 315 9.24 27.23 4.00
C HIS A 315 9.21 28.75 3.93
N ILE A 316 10.39 29.36 3.87
CA ILE A 316 10.56 30.80 3.66
C ILE A 316 11.00 31.02 2.22
N TYR A 317 10.13 31.65 1.44
CA TYR A 317 10.39 32.03 0.06
C TYR A 317 10.67 33.53 -0.03
N GLN A 318 11.64 33.90 -0.86
CA GLN A 318 11.76 35.24 -1.43
C GLN A 318 11.25 35.15 -2.87
N ASP A 319 10.06 35.70 -3.12
CA ASP A 319 9.25 35.45 -4.32
C ASP A 319 9.07 33.95 -4.62
N VAL A 320 9.89 33.38 -5.51
CA VAL A 320 9.87 31.94 -5.89
C VAL A 320 11.06 31.17 -5.29
N THR A 321 12.09 31.87 -4.81
CA THR A 321 13.35 31.27 -4.36
C THR A 321 13.25 30.84 -2.90
N LEU A 322 13.47 29.54 -2.62
CA LEU A 322 13.52 29.04 -1.24
C LEU A 322 14.77 29.58 -0.53
N LYS A 323 14.57 30.31 0.57
CA LYS A 323 15.66 30.84 1.40
C LYS A 323 15.93 30.02 2.65
N TRP A 324 14.88 29.50 3.26
CA TRP A 324 14.99 28.69 4.45
C TRP A 324 13.88 27.64 4.50
N ALA A 325 14.17 26.52 5.14
CA ALA A 325 13.17 25.50 5.45
C ALA A 325 13.42 25.03 6.87
N THR A 326 12.36 24.94 7.67
CA THR A 326 12.48 24.56 9.07
C THR A 326 11.38 23.57 9.47
N GLN A 327 11.75 22.58 10.26
CA GLN A 327 10.79 21.63 10.83
C GLN A 327 10.00 22.29 11.96
N LEU A 328 8.69 22.15 11.90
CA LEU A 328 7.74 22.50 12.95
C LEU A 328 7.40 21.26 13.79
N PRO A 329 6.94 21.43 15.04
CA PRO A 329 6.47 20.30 15.85
C PRO A 329 5.09 19.77 15.42
N HIS A 330 4.25 20.61 14.82
CA HIS A 330 2.88 20.29 14.37
C HIS A 330 2.60 20.84 12.96
N VAL A 331 1.45 20.47 12.38
CA VAL A 331 0.94 21.06 11.12
C VAL A 331 0.31 22.41 11.44
N PRO A 332 0.79 23.53 10.89
CA PRO A 332 0.20 24.82 11.17
C PRO A 332 -1.08 25.02 10.32
N VAL A 333 -2.18 25.37 10.97
CA VAL A 333 -3.42 25.82 10.33
C VAL A 333 -3.41 27.34 10.11
N ALA A 334 -2.74 28.09 11.00
CA ALA A 334 -2.54 29.52 10.86
C ALA A 334 -1.11 29.91 11.23
N VAL A 335 -0.54 30.86 10.49
CA VAL A 335 0.78 31.44 10.77
C VAL A 335 0.67 32.97 10.79
N ARG A 336 1.26 33.59 11.82
CA ARG A 336 1.40 35.03 11.94
C ARG A 336 2.84 35.41 12.30
N VAL A 337 3.25 36.61 11.90
CA VAL A 337 4.55 37.17 12.25
C VAL A 337 4.32 38.51 12.93
N GLY A 338 4.81 38.65 14.16
CA GLY A 338 4.59 39.84 14.98
C GLY A 338 5.81 40.23 15.81
N CYS A 339 5.62 41.25 16.64
CA CYS A 339 6.58 41.71 17.63
C CYS A 339 6.13 41.29 19.03
N LEU A 340 6.84 40.36 19.65
CA LEU A 340 6.53 39.85 21.01
C LEU A 340 7.68 40.20 21.96
N HIS A 341 7.41 40.99 22.99
CA HIS A 341 8.37 41.39 24.03
C HIS A 341 9.74 41.86 23.47
N ASP A 342 9.70 42.85 22.55
CA ASP A 342 10.84 43.40 21.78
C ASP A 342 11.50 42.46 20.75
N LEU A 343 11.05 41.20 20.65
CA LEU A 343 11.47 40.29 19.59
C LEU A 343 10.65 40.51 18.31
N LYS A 344 11.23 41.24 17.36
CA LYS A 344 10.64 41.41 16.02
C LYS A 344 10.81 40.15 15.18
N GLY A 345 9.74 39.75 14.50
CA GLY A 345 9.78 38.64 13.54
C GLY A 345 9.59 37.27 14.19
N ALA A 346 8.95 37.22 15.36
CA ALA A 346 8.56 35.96 15.99
C ALA A 346 7.48 35.29 15.14
N ILE A 347 7.66 34.00 14.84
CA ILE A 347 6.72 33.21 14.05
C ILE A 347 5.77 32.52 15.02
N VAL A 348 4.49 32.87 14.94
CA VAL A 348 3.42 32.26 15.75
C VAL A 348 2.67 31.27 14.89
N THR A 349 2.64 30.00 15.31
CA THR A 349 1.93 28.91 14.64
C THR A 349 0.81 28.39 15.54
N LEU A 350 -0.34 28.12 14.94
CA LEU A 350 -1.48 27.48 15.59
C LEU A 350 -1.87 26.21 14.82
N SER A 351 -2.01 25.09 15.52
CA SER A 351 -2.59 23.84 15.00
C SER A 351 -4.11 23.81 15.21
N ASP A 352 -4.78 23.02 14.39
CA ASP A 352 -6.15 22.54 14.59
C ASP A 352 -6.38 21.87 15.96
N ASP A 353 -5.40 21.12 16.48
CA ASP A 353 -5.46 20.46 17.80
C ASP A 353 -5.23 21.41 19.00
N GLY A 354 -5.02 22.72 18.76
CA GLY A 354 -4.79 23.71 19.81
C GLY A 354 -3.33 23.89 20.25
N HIS A 355 -2.36 23.30 19.56
CA HIS A 355 -0.95 23.63 19.79
C HIS A 355 -0.67 25.06 19.32
N LEU A 356 -0.34 25.95 20.26
CA LEU A 356 0.05 27.33 19.99
C LEU A 356 1.53 27.49 20.33
N GLN A 357 2.33 27.92 19.35
CA GLN A 357 3.77 28.07 19.52
C GLN A 357 4.27 29.39 18.93
N CYS A 358 5.11 30.08 19.68
CA CYS A 358 5.96 31.17 19.23
C CYS A 358 7.38 30.65 19.06
N SER A 359 7.93 30.83 17.86
CA SER A 359 9.22 30.26 17.50
C SER A 359 10.11 31.23 16.73
N TYR A 360 11.41 30.94 16.77
CA TYR A 360 12.43 31.57 15.94
C TYR A 360 13.22 30.50 15.16
N LEU A 361 13.98 30.91 14.16
CA LEU A 361 14.69 29.99 13.27
C LEU A 361 15.99 29.48 13.93
N GLY A 362 16.14 28.17 14.06
CA GLY A 362 17.37 27.55 14.54
C GLY A 362 18.49 27.62 13.50
N THR A 363 19.55 28.38 13.81
CA THR A 363 20.70 28.63 12.91
C THR A 363 21.94 27.82 13.25
N ASP A 364 21.98 27.10 14.37
CA ASP A 364 23.21 26.45 14.84
C ASP A 364 23.40 25.05 14.23
N PRO A 365 24.42 24.84 13.37
CA PRO A 365 24.81 23.50 12.94
C PRO A 365 25.39 22.74 14.15
N SER A 366 24.65 21.77 14.67
CA SER A 366 25.23 20.86 15.68
C SER A 366 26.18 19.89 15.00
N LEU A 367 27.40 19.75 15.52
CA LEU A 367 28.30 18.67 15.12
C LEU A 367 27.63 17.32 15.46
N PHE A 368 27.52 16.43 14.47
CA PHE A 368 27.11 15.04 14.70
C PHE A 368 28.21 14.31 15.47
N GLN A 369 28.19 14.45 16.80
CA GLN A 369 28.99 13.64 17.72
C GLN A 369 28.03 12.74 18.48
N ALA A 370 28.33 11.44 18.53
CA ALA A 370 27.63 10.55 19.45
C ALA A 370 27.72 11.16 20.85
N PRO A 371 26.60 11.32 21.58
CA PRO A 371 26.63 11.91 22.90
C PRO A 371 27.60 11.09 23.76
N LYS A 372 28.55 11.76 24.41
CA LYS A 372 29.41 11.14 25.43
C LYS A 372 28.53 10.87 26.65
N VAL A 373 27.80 9.76 26.63
CA VAL A 373 26.94 9.35 27.74
C VAL A 373 27.79 8.54 28.71
N GLU A 374 28.18 9.15 29.83
CA GLU A 374 28.98 8.51 30.88
C GLU A 374 28.12 7.59 31.78
N SER A 375 26.79 7.58 31.60
CA SER A 375 25.83 6.92 32.50
C SER A 375 24.91 5.89 31.83
N ARG A 376 25.11 5.58 30.54
CA ARG A 376 24.51 4.40 29.89
C ARG A 376 25.60 3.40 29.58
N GLU A 377 26.21 2.86 30.64
CA GLU A 377 27.06 1.68 30.49
C GLU A 377 26.20 0.56 29.91
N LEU A 378 26.61 -0.02 28.78
CA LEU A 378 25.98 -1.24 28.30
C LEU A 378 26.15 -2.31 29.37
N ASN A 379 25.11 -3.11 29.63
CA ASN A 379 25.20 -4.24 30.53
C ASN A 379 26.09 -5.34 29.92
N TYR A 380 27.41 -5.19 30.03
CA TYR A 380 28.38 -6.07 29.40
C TYR A 380 28.24 -7.53 29.86
N ASP A 381 27.76 -7.76 31.09
CA ASP A 381 27.60 -9.11 31.63
C ASP A 381 26.47 -9.87 30.91
N GLU A 382 25.34 -9.20 30.65
CA GLU A 382 24.20 -9.78 29.92
C GLU A 382 24.54 -9.99 28.44
N LEU A 383 25.17 -8.98 27.81
CA LEU A 383 25.60 -9.08 26.41
C LEU A 383 26.68 -10.15 26.21
N ASP A 384 27.64 -10.29 27.13
CA ASP A 384 28.70 -11.31 27.02
C ASP A 384 28.16 -12.72 27.24
N MET A 385 27.17 -12.89 28.13
CA MET A 385 26.47 -14.16 28.31
C MET A 385 25.73 -14.58 27.03
N GLU A 386 24.95 -13.67 26.43
CA GLU A 386 24.25 -13.93 25.16
C GLU A 386 25.25 -14.16 24.01
N LEU A 387 26.31 -13.35 23.92
CA LEU A 387 27.35 -13.49 22.90
C LEU A 387 28.05 -14.85 23.01
N LYS A 388 28.39 -15.30 24.23
CA LYS A 388 28.98 -16.62 24.45
C LYS A 388 28.02 -17.74 24.06
N GLU A 389 26.73 -17.61 24.36
CA GLU A 389 25.72 -18.58 23.93
C GLU A 389 25.62 -18.67 22.41
N LEU A 390 25.48 -17.53 21.73
CA LEU A 390 25.42 -17.46 20.27
C LEU A 390 26.72 -17.96 19.61
N GLN A 391 27.88 -17.59 20.15
CA GLN A 391 29.18 -18.04 19.65
C GLN A 391 29.38 -19.55 19.85
N LYS A 392 28.82 -20.14 20.92
CA LYS A 392 28.79 -21.60 21.11
C LYS A 392 27.94 -22.27 20.02
N VAL A 393 26.78 -21.71 19.67
CA VAL A 393 25.95 -22.20 18.55
C VAL A 393 26.72 -22.11 17.22
N ILE A 394 27.39 -20.99 16.94
CA ILE A 394 28.21 -20.80 15.73
C ILE A 394 29.36 -21.82 15.67
N LYS A 395 30.05 -22.06 16.80
CA LYS A 395 31.12 -23.06 16.84
C LYS A 395 30.58 -24.49 16.68
N ASN A 396 29.40 -24.80 17.20
CA ASN A 396 28.79 -26.12 17.07
C ASN A 396 28.37 -26.41 15.62
N VAL A 397 27.79 -25.44 14.90
CA VAL A 397 27.42 -25.65 13.48
C VAL A 397 28.64 -25.81 12.57
N ASN A 398 29.76 -25.12 12.87
CA ASN A 398 31.00 -25.27 12.10
C ASN A 398 31.76 -26.57 12.37
N LYS A 399 31.58 -27.20 13.55
CA LYS A 399 32.20 -28.51 13.86
C LYS A 399 31.54 -29.68 13.12
N SER A 400 30.32 -29.50 12.63
CA SER A 400 29.50 -30.51 11.96
C SER A 400 29.61 -30.47 10.43
N GLN A 401 30.75 -30.05 9.86
CA GLN A 401 30.96 -30.11 8.40
C GLN A 401 31.19 -31.53 7.86
N ASP A 402 31.68 -32.49 8.67
CA ASP A 402 31.96 -33.86 8.19
C ASP A 402 31.01 -34.95 8.71
N VAL A 403 30.28 -34.71 9.80
CA VAL A 403 29.23 -35.63 10.29
C VAL A 403 28.16 -34.79 10.98
N TRP A 404 26.97 -34.75 10.38
CA TRP A 404 25.77 -34.21 11.06
C TRP A 404 25.58 -34.99 12.36
N PRO A 405 25.40 -34.34 13.53
CA PRO A 405 25.16 -35.07 14.76
C PRO A 405 23.91 -35.94 14.59
N LEU A 406 24.09 -37.26 14.64
CA LEU A 406 23.04 -38.28 14.58
C LEU A 406 21.97 -38.12 15.68
N THR A 407 22.16 -37.20 16.63
CA THR A 407 21.29 -36.92 17.76
C THR A 407 20.01 -36.14 17.44
N GLU A 408 19.77 -35.72 16.19
CA GLU A 408 18.47 -35.21 15.71
C GLU A 408 17.86 -36.07 14.58
N ARG A 409 18.15 -37.38 14.55
CA ARG A 409 17.29 -38.36 13.85
C ARG A 409 16.24 -38.96 14.79
N GLU A 410 15.78 -38.21 15.77
CA GLU A 410 14.44 -38.46 16.27
C GLU A 410 13.49 -37.90 15.22
N ASP A 411 13.01 -38.77 14.33
CA ASP A 411 12.00 -38.38 13.33
C ASP A 411 10.78 -37.81 14.06
N ASP A 412 10.73 -36.48 14.17
CA ASP A 412 9.62 -35.72 14.78
C ASP A 412 8.27 -36.11 14.17
N LEU A 413 8.31 -36.53 12.91
CA LEU A 413 7.21 -37.01 12.12
C LEU A 413 7.61 -38.28 11.35
N LYS A 414 6.98 -39.41 11.69
CA LYS A 414 7.12 -40.66 10.93
C LYS A 414 6.02 -40.76 9.89
N VAL A 415 6.43 -40.94 8.63
CA VAL A 415 5.53 -41.13 7.49
C VAL A 415 5.64 -42.58 7.04
N SER A 416 4.52 -43.30 7.02
CA SER A 416 4.49 -44.66 6.46
C SER A 416 3.31 -44.86 5.53
N ALA A 417 3.58 -45.35 4.33
CA ALA A 417 2.62 -45.61 3.29
C ALA A 417 2.33 -47.11 3.20
N MET A 418 1.06 -47.48 3.18
CA MET A 418 0.59 -48.86 3.07
C MET A 418 -0.30 -48.98 1.84
N VAL A 419 0.11 -49.83 0.90
CA VAL A 419 -0.63 -50.10 -0.33
C VAL A 419 -1.55 -51.29 -0.09
N SER A 420 -2.84 -51.16 -0.46
CA SER A 420 -3.80 -52.23 -0.24
C SER A 420 -3.49 -53.43 -1.16
N PRO A 421 -3.53 -54.67 -0.65
CA PRO A 421 -3.23 -55.86 -1.45
C PRO A 421 -4.36 -56.23 -2.44
N ASN A 422 -5.58 -55.77 -2.19
CA ASN A 422 -6.74 -55.97 -3.04
C ASN A 422 -7.06 -54.68 -3.80
N PHE A 423 -7.57 -54.84 -5.03
CA PHE A 423 -8.12 -53.72 -5.81
C PHE A 423 -9.43 -53.22 -5.21
N ASP A 424 -9.77 -51.97 -5.54
CA ASP A 424 -11.02 -51.38 -5.09
C ASP A 424 -12.21 -52.09 -5.74
N SER A 425 -13.26 -52.38 -4.95
CA SER A 425 -14.48 -53.05 -5.43
C SER A 425 -15.23 -52.26 -6.51
N VAL A 426 -15.04 -50.94 -6.54
CA VAL A 426 -15.51 -50.02 -7.58
C VAL A 426 -14.32 -49.16 -7.99
N SER A 427 -13.94 -49.22 -9.26
CA SER A 427 -12.83 -48.43 -9.80
C SER A 427 -13.10 -46.93 -9.64
N GLN A 428 -12.10 -46.20 -9.15
CA GLN A 428 -12.15 -44.75 -8.95
C GLN A 428 -11.60 -43.97 -10.16
N ALA A 429 -11.43 -44.61 -11.32
CA ALA A 429 -10.88 -43.99 -12.52
C ALA A 429 -11.88 -43.00 -13.17
N THR A 430 -11.45 -41.75 -13.34
CA THR A 430 -12.22 -40.66 -14.00
C THR A 430 -11.78 -40.49 -15.46
N ASP A 431 -12.76 -40.37 -16.37
CA ASP A 431 -12.63 -40.28 -17.83
C ASP A 431 -11.90 -41.48 -18.47
N VAL A 432 -12.66 -42.54 -18.77
CA VAL A 432 -12.13 -43.78 -19.35
C VAL A 432 -12.18 -43.70 -20.89
N ASP A 433 -11.07 -43.29 -21.51
CA ASP A 433 -10.80 -43.48 -22.94
C ASP A 433 -9.79 -44.63 -23.13
N VAL A 434 -10.11 -45.85 -22.70
CA VAL A 434 -9.36 -47.05 -23.12
C VAL A 434 -10.34 -48.22 -23.25
N GLY A 435 -10.33 -48.86 -24.42
CA GLY A 435 -11.32 -49.85 -24.85
C GLY A 435 -11.54 -51.03 -23.90
N ALA A 436 -12.83 -51.34 -23.71
CA ALA A 436 -13.45 -52.60 -23.28
C ALA A 436 -13.06 -53.27 -21.95
N ASP A 437 -11.96 -52.93 -21.27
CA ASP A 437 -11.59 -53.50 -19.96
C ASP A 437 -11.66 -52.46 -18.82
N LEU A 438 -12.22 -52.85 -17.67
CA LEU A 438 -12.29 -52.02 -16.46
C LEU A 438 -10.88 -51.68 -15.96
N VAL A 439 -10.51 -50.39 -15.97
CA VAL A 439 -9.22 -49.93 -15.41
C VAL A 439 -9.20 -50.19 -13.89
N PRO A 440 -8.24 -50.98 -13.37
CA PRO A 440 -8.17 -51.24 -11.93
C PRO A 440 -7.62 -50.03 -11.17
N SER A 441 -8.14 -49.79 -9.96
CA SER A 441 -7.61 -48.79 -9.02
C SER A 441 -7.16 -49.47 -7.72
N VAL A 442 -6.09 -48.93 -7.10
CA VAL A 442 -5.58 -49.39 -5.81
C VAL A 442 -5.58 -48.26 -4.78
N THR A 443 -6.23 -48.50 -3.63
CA THR A 443 -6.17 -47.57 -2.50
C THR A 443 -4.82 -47.67 -1.77
N VAL A 444 -4.15 -46.53 -1.61
CA VAL A 444 -2.94 -46.34 -0.78
C VAL A 444 -3.30 -45.50 0.44
N LYS A 445 -2.87 -45.95 1.62
CA LYS A 445 -3.07 -45.24 2.89
C LYS A 445 -1.73 -44.71 3.42
N VAL A 446 -1.62 -43.40 3.58
CA VAL A 446 -0.46 -42.76 4.18
C VAL A 446 -0.78 -42.35 5.61
N THR A 447 0.05 -42.81 6.55
CA THR A 447 -0.06 -42.55 7.98
C THR A 447 1.05 -41.62 8.43
N LEU A 448 0.66 -40.54 9.10
CA LEU A 448 1.52 -39.52 9.69
C LEU A 448 1.45 -39.65 11.21
N LYS A 449 2.58 -39.85 11.88
CA LYS A 449 2.68 -39.92 13.35
C LYS A 449 3.69 -38.90 13.85
N ASN A 450 3.24 -37.91 14.62
CA ASN A 450 4.11 -36.87 15.17
C ASN A 450 4.40 -37.09 16.66
N ARG A 451 5.59 -36.69 17.11
CA ARG A 451 5.96 -36.66 18.54
C ARG A 451 5.71 -35.29 19.17
N VAL A 452 5.98 -34.23 18.42
CA VAL A 452 5.85 -32.83 18.86
C VAL A 452 4.66 -32.15 18.19
N ALA A 453 4.19 -31.02 18.75
CA ALA A 453 3.19 -30.20 18.10
C ALA A 453 3.74 -29.61 16.79
N LEU A 454 3.03 -29.83 15.69
CA LEU A 454 3.45 -29.41 14.35
C LEU A 454 2.37 -28.52 13.72
N GLN A 455 2.79 -27.52 12.96
CA GLN A 455 1.92 -26.60 12.25
C GLN A 455 2.22 -26.59 10.75
N LYS A 456 1.23 -26.17 9.94
CA LYS A 456 1.34 -26.02 8.48
C LYS A 456 1.87 -27.30 7.79
N ILE A 457 1.25 -28.44 8.11
CA ILE A 457 1.65 -29.72 7.54
C ILE A 457 0.99 -29.87 6.17
N LYS A 458 1.79 -30.07 5.12
CA LYS A 458 1.32 -30.34 3.77
C LYS A 458 1.89 -31.67 3.30
N LEU A 459 1.02 -32.62 3.02
CA LEU A 459 1.35 -33.90 2.42
C LEU A 459 1.06 -33.82 0.92
N SER A 460 2.08 -33.98 0.09
CA SER A 460 1.96 -34.12 -1.36
C SER A 460 2.40 -35.50 -1.81
N ILE A 461 1.68 -36.07 -2.77
CA ILE A 461 1.94 -37.39 -3.32
C ILE A 461 2.25 -37.26 -4.81
N TYR A 462 3.32 -37.93 -5.22
CA TYR A 462 3.80 -37.94 -6.59
C TYR A 462 3.86 -39.38 -7.10
N VAL A 463 3.32 -39.60 -8.28
CA VAL A 463 3.46 -40.83 -9.06
C VAL A 463 3.90 -40.46 -10.47
N PRO A 464 4.69 -41.30 -11.15
CA PRO A 464 5.15 -41.00 -12.50
C PRO A 464 3.97 -41.07 -13.49
N PRO A 465 3.86 -40.11 -14.44
CA PRO A 465 2.92 -40.25 -15.56
C PRO A 465 3.19 -41.56 -16.31
N PRO A 466 2.16 -42.32 -16.75
CA PRO A 466 0.74 -41.99 -16.85
C PRO A 466 -0.13 -42.42 -15.64
N LEU A 467 0.46 -42.70 -14.48
CA LEU A 467 -0.32 -42.96 -13.27
C LEU A 467 -0.94 -41.66 -12.76
N VAL A 468 -2.19 -41.76 -12.28
CA VAL A 468 -2.96 -40.63 -11.77
C VAL A 468 -3.50 -40.95 -10.38
N LEU A 469 -3.60 -39.91 -9.56
CA LEU A 469 -4.11 -39.96 -8.20
C LEU A 469 -5.51 -39.35 -8.16
N THR A 470 -6.39 -39.90 -7.33
CA THR A 470 -7.66 -39.24 -7.00
C THR A 470 -7.48 -37.99 -6.13
N GLY A 471 -6.38 -37.92 -5.37
CA GLY A 471 -6.01 -36.78 -4.54
C GLY A 471 -4.49 -36.72 -4.39
N ASP A 472 -3.91 -35.59 -4.77
CA ASP A 472 -2.46 -35.35 -4.86
C ASP A 472 -1.92 -34.57 -3.64
N GLN A 473 -2.75 -33.78 -2.98
CA GLN A 473 -2.35 -32.98 -1.82
C GLN A 473 -3.38 -33.00 -0.68
N PHE A 474 -2.86 -33.08 0.54
CA PHE A 474 -3.64 -33.02 1.78
C PHE A 474 -2.97 -32.05 2.77
N THR A 475 -3.73 -31.11 3.30
CA THR A 475 -3.22 -30.08 4.22
C THR A 475 -3.79 -30.30 5.63
N PHE A 476 -2.94 -30.20 6.64
CA PHE A 476 -3.31 -30.18 8.05
C PHE A 476 -2.71 -28.94 8.71
N GLU A 477 -3.56 -28.03 9.18
CA GLU A 477 -3.11 -26.79 9.81
C GLU A 477 -2.31 -27.06 11.10
N PHE A 478 -2.76 -28.02 11.89
CA PHE A 478 -2.18 -28.34 13.18
C PHE A 478 -2.31 -29.83 13.53
N MET A 479 -1.26 -30.41 14.12
CA MET A 479 -1.29 -31.71 14.77
C MET A 479 -0.77 -31.60 16.20
N ALA A 480 -1.59 -32.04 17.16
CA ALA A 480 -1.21 -32.14 18.56
C ALA A 480 -0.12 -33.22 18.76
N PRO A 481 0.66 -33.17 19.86
CA PRO A 481 1.68 -34.19 20.16
C PRO A 481 1.10 -35.61 20.20
N GLU A 482 1.88 -36.60 19.75
CA GLU A 482 1.52 -38.03 19.74
C GLU A 482 0.22 -38.35 18.98
N MET A 483 -0.13 -37.53 17.98
CA MET A 483 -1.33 -37.70 17.18
C MET A 483 -1.03 -38.49 15.91
N THR A 484 -2.01 -39.27 15.45
CA THR A 484 -1.90 -40.01 14.19
C THR A 484 -2.98 -39.54 13.22
N ARG A 485 -2.57 -39.23 11.98
CA ARG A 485 -3.48 -38.91 10.89
C ARG A 485 -3.25 -39.89 9.75
N THR A 486 -4.33 -40.31 9.11
CA THR A 486 -4.27 -41.24 7.98
C THR A 486 -5.09 -40.66 6.84
N VAL A 487 -4.51 -40.62 5.66
CA VAL A 487 -5.20 -40.27 4.41
C VAL A 487 -5.21 -41.47 3.50
N GLY A 488 -6.30 -41.63 2.75
CA GLY A 488 -6.42 -42.62 1.69
C GLY A 488 -6.62 -41.92 0.36
N PHE A 489 -5.91 -42.36 -0.66
CA PHE A 489 -6.12 -41.97 -2.05
C PHE A 489 -5.99 -43.20 -2.94
N SER A 490 -6.59 -43.16 -4.12
CA SER A 490 -6.52 -44.26 -5.08
C SER A 490 -5.60 -43.89 -6.24
N VAL A 491 -4.82 -44.86 -6.68
CA VAL A 491 -3.95 -44.73 -7.87
C VAL A 491 -4.52 -45.60 -8.99
N TYR A 492 -4.58 -45.07 -10.19
CA TYR A 492 -5.01 -45.79 -11.39
C TYR A 492 -4.22 -45.31 -12.62
N LEU A 493 -4.28 -46.07 -13.70
CA LEU A 493 -3.59 -45.75 -14.95
C LEU A 493 -4.49 -44.88 -15.84
N LYS A 494 -3.97 -43.76 -16.35
CA LYS A 494 -4.68 -42.90 -17.33
C LYS A 494 -3.79 -42.68 -18.55
N GLY A 495 -4.03 -43.43 -19.61
CA GLY A 495 -3.28 -43.34 -20.87
C GLY A 495 -2.99 -44.71 -21.47
N SER A 496 -2.40 -44.70 -22.66
CA SER A 496 -2.09 -45.90 -23.44
C SER A 496 -0.64 -46.38 -23.33
N TYR A 497 0.27 -45.56 -22.80
CA TYR A 497 1.69 -45.92 -22.65
C TYR A 497 2.02 -46.37 -21.22
N LEU A 498 3.20 -46.95 -21.02
CA LEU A 498 3.62 -47.51 -19.74
C LEU A 498 4.26 -46.48 -18.81
N PRO A 499 4.03 -46.59 -17.48
CA PRO A 499 4.83 -45.82 -16.53
C PRO A 499 6.29 -46.32 -16.52
N PRO A 500 7.27 -45.43 -16.36
CA PRO A 500 8.67 -45.82 -16.25
C PRO A 500 8.93 -46.62 -14.96
N GLU A 501 8.23 -46.32 -13.87
CA GLU A 501 8.39 -46.99 -12.58
C GLU A 501 7.04 -47.16 -11.88
N LEU A 502 6.92 -48.21 -11.06
CA LEU A 502 5.74 -48.49 -10.22
C LEU A 502 5.98 -48.04 -8.77
N GLU A 503 6.72 -46.96 -8.57
CA GLU A 503 6.96 -46.33 -7.27
C GLU A 503 6.23 -45.00 -7.18
N GLY A 504 5.62 -44.75 -6.02
CA GLY A 504 5.09 -43.45 -5.63
C GLY A 504 5.90 -42.87 -4.48
N ASN A 505 5.94 -41.54 -4.39
CA ASN A 505 6.60 -40.81 -3.32
C ASN A 505 5.61 -39.92 -2.59
N ALA A 506 5.54 -40.03 -1.27
CA ALA A 506 4.75 -39.16 -0.40
C ALA A 506 5.70 -38.25 0.36
N VAL A 507 5.63 -36.95 0.08
CA VAL A 507 6.45 -35.91 0.69
C VAL A 507 5.60 -35.10 1.64
N VAL A 508 6.05 -34.96 2.88
CA VAL A 508 5.40 -34.11 3.87
C VAL A 508 6.31 -32.95 4.23
N SER A 509 5.82 -31.74 4.08
CA SER A 509 6.45 -30.54 4.62
C SER A 509 5.70 -30.05 5.85
N TYR A 510 6.41 -29.60 6.87
CA TYR A 510 5.82 -29.12 8.12
C TYR A 510 6.72 -28.07 8.78
N SER A 511 6.13 -27.25 9.65
CA SER A 511 6.86 -26.26 10.45
C SER A 511 6.89 -26.69 11.91
N ARG A 512 8.10 -26.72 12.49
CA ARG A 512 8.31 -26.97 13.92
C ARG A 512 8.45 -25.63 14.66
N PRO A 513 7.48 -25.19 15.48
CA PRO A 513 7.62 -23.98 16.29
C PRO A 513 8.77 -24.14 17.29
N THR A 514 9.58 -23.08 17.43
CA THR A 514 10.72 -23.03 18.36
C THR A 514 10.76 -21.69 19.05
N GLU A 515 11.43 -21.57 20.19
CA GLU A 515 11.53 -20.30 20.93
C GLU A 515 12.17 -19.17 20.11
N ARG A 516 13.09 -19.50 19.19
CA ARG A 516 13.73 -18.52 18.30
C ARG A 516 12.86 -18.11 17.11
N ASN A 517 11.91 -18.95 16.72
CA ASN A 517 11.03 -18.69 15.60
C ASN A 517 9.62 -19.27 15.88
N PRO A 518 8.66 -18.43 16.29
CA PRO A 518 7.29 -18.87 16.60
C PRO A 518 6.55 -19.38 15.36
N ASP A 519 6.87 -18.87 14.16
CA ASP A 519 6.30 -19.35 12.89
C ASP A 519 6.81 -20.75 12.50
N GLY A 520 7.91 -21.17 13.14
CA GLY A 520 8.47 -22.50 13.05
C GLY A 520 9.44 -22.72 11.89
N ILE A 521 10.38 -23.64 12.11
CA ILE A 521 11.42 -23.99 11.15
C ILE A 521 10.85 -25.02 10.16
N PRO A 522 10.95 -24.79 8.84
CA PRO A 522 10.47 -25.74 7.85
C PRO A 522 11.33 -27.02 7.85
N ARG A 523 10.64 -28.16 7.80
CA ARG A 523 11.20 -29.50 7.70
C ARG A 523 10.44 -30.28 6.65
N VAL A 524 11.12 -31.24 6.02
CA VAL A 524 10.54 -32.10 4.99
C VAL A 524 10.94 -33.54 5.29
N SER A 525 9.96 -34.43 5.28
CA SER A 525 10.15 -35.88 5.36
C SER A 525 9.52 -36.53 4.13
N GLN A 526 10.06 -37.65 3.69
CA GLN A 526 9.56 -38.37 2.52
C GLN A 526 9.45 -39.86 2.80
N CYS A 527 8.46 -40.52 2.22
CA CYS A 527 8.37 -41.97 2.19
C CYS A 527 7.99 -42.47 0.79
N LYS A 528 8.63 -43.56 0.38
CA LYS A 528 8.33 -44.23 -0.88
C LYS A 528 7.37 -45.39 -0.64
N PHE A 529 6.51 -45.66 -1.62
CA PHE A 529 5.66 -46.85 -1.65
C PHE A 529 5.67 -47.48 -3.04
N ARG A 530 5.53 -48.80 -3.09
CA ARG A 530 5.54 -49.57 -4.34
C ARG A 530 4.13 -49.99 -4.71
N LEU A 531 3.72 -49.70 -5.94
CA LEU A 531 2.44 -50.09 -6.51
C LEU A 531 2.51 -51.51 -7.10
N PRO A 532 1.42 -52.28 -7.06
CA PRO A 532 1.41 -53.64 -7.58
C PRO A 532 1.43 -53.64 -9.12
N LEU A 533 2.27 -54.49 -9.73
CA LEU A 533 2.33 -54.70 -11.19
C LEU A 533 0.95 -54.97 -11.84
N LYS A 534 0.06 -55.64 -11.12
CA LYS A 534 -1.30 -55.94 -11.59
C LYS A 534 -2.15 -54.68 -11.90
N LEU A 535 -1.74 -53.51 -11.41
CA LEU A 535 -2.44 -52.25 -11.71
C LEU A 535 -2.31 -51.87 -13.19
N VAL A 536 -1.17 -52.20 -13.82
CA VAL A 536 -0.88 -51.83 -15.21
C VAL A 536 -0.90 -53.03 -16.17
N CYS A 537 -1.01 -54.25 -15.62
CA CYS A 537 -0.77 -55.49 -16.36
C CYS A 537 -1.81 -56.58 -16.04
N LEU A 538 -2.25 -57.29 -17.09
CA LEU A 538 -3.18 -58.42 -17.10
C LEU A 538 -2.47 -59.70 -17.61
N PRO A 539 -2.96 -60.90 -17.26
CA PRO A 539 -2.41 -62.14 -17.81
C PRO A 539 -2.69 -62.27 -19.32
N GLY A 540 -1.62 -62.37 -20.12
CA GLY A 540 -1.65 -62.50 -21.58
C GLY A 540 -1.46 -63.93 -22.07
N GLN A 541 -1.57 -64.15 -23.39
CA GLN A 541 -1.05 -65.37 -24.01
C GLN A 541 0.44 -65.15 -24.32
N PRO A 542 1.35 -66.09 -23.97
CA PRO A 542 2.78 -65.93 -24.25
C PRO A 542 3.04 -66.06 -25.76
N SER A 543 3.84 -65.14 -26.30
CA SER A 543 4.34 -65.22 -27.69
C SER A 543 5.58 -66.11 -27.74
N LYS A 544 5.69 -66.96 -28.77
CA LYS A 544 6.86 -67.83 -28.98
C LYS A 544 8.06 -67.08 -29.57
N THR A 545 7.82 -65.99 -30.28
CA THR A 545 8.85 -65.19 -30.97
C THR A 545 8.53 -63.70 -30.79
N ALA A 546 9.55 -62.92 -30.44
CA ALA A 546 9.48 -61.47 -30.32
C ALA A 546 10.78 -60.85 -30.87
N SER A 547 10.74 -59.58 -31.26
CA SER A 547 11.88 -58.82 -31.82
C SER A 547 13.03 -58.66 -30.82
N HIS A 548 12.73 -58.18 -29.61
CA HIS A 548 13.74 -57.88 -28.58
C HIS A 548 13.76 -58.95 -27.48
N LYS A 549 14.96 -59.34 -27.05
CA LYS A 549 15.17 -60.44 -26.08
C LYS A 549 16.26 -60.09 -25.09
N LEU A 550 15.96 -60.26 -23.80
CA LEU A 550 16.90 -60.09 -22.70
C LEU A 550 17.02 -61.40 -21.93
N THR A 551 18.24 -61.85 -21.61
CA THR A 551 18.48 -63.06 -20.80
C THR A 551 19.25 -62.73 -19.53
N ILE A 552 18.63 -62.95 -18.38
CA ILE A 552 19.24 -62.79 -17.05
C ILE A 552 19.71 -64.15 -16.55
N ASP A 553 20.98 -64.22 -16.18
CA ASP A 553 21.61 -65.35 -15.54
C ASP A 553 21.49 -65.19 -14.02
N THR A 554 21.21 -66.29 -13.31
CA THR A 554 21.12 -66.34 -11.85
C THR A 554 22.08 -67.38 -11.31
N ASN A 555 22.55 -67.22 -10.08
CA ASN A 555 23.46 -68.18 -9.42
C ASN A 555 22.75 -69.34 -8.69
N LYS A 556 21.41 -69.36 -8.70
CA LYS A 556 20.56 -70.37 -8.05
C LYS A 556 19.66 -71.08 -9.06
N SER A 557 19.05 -72.19 -8.65
CA SER A 557 18.12 -72.93 -9.52
C SER A 557 16.89 -72.08 -9.88
N PRO A 558 16.37 -72.21 -11.12
CA PRO A 558 15.20 -71.46 -11.57
C PRO A 558 13.97 -71.78 -10.71
N VAL A 559 13.25 -70.72 -10.30
CA VAL A 559 12.06 -70.75 -9.47
C VAL A 559 10.82 -70.83 -10.38
N SER A 560 9.76 -71.51 -9.91
CA SER A 560 8.50 -71.59 -10.66
C SER A 560 7.89 -70.19 -10.85
N LEU A 561 7.57 -69.82 -12.09
CA LEU A 561 6.94 -68.53 -12.39
C LEU A 561 5.57 -68.39 -11.73
N LEU A 562 4.85 -69.49 -11.52
CA LEU A 562 3.58 -69.51 -10.80
C LEU A 562 3.74 -69.08 -9.33
N SER A 563 4.85 -69.42 -8.68
CA SER A 563 5.15 -68.97 -7.31
C SER A 563 5.57 -67.50 -7.23
N LEU A 564 6.24 -66.98 -8.26
CA LEU A 564 6.68 -65.58 -8.32
C LEU A 564 5.52 -64.63 -8.69
N PHE A 565 4.62 -65.07 -9.56
CA PHE A 565 3.50 -64.28 -10.08
C PHE A 565 2.16 -65.01 -9.89
N PRO A 566 1.72 -65.23 -8.63
CA PRO A 566 0.56 -66.08 -8.33
C PRO A 566 -0.77 -65.56 -8.90
N GLY A 567 -0.88 -64.26 -9.18
CA GLY A 567 -2.08 -63.67 -9.76
C GLY A 567 -2.06 -63.43 -11.27
N PHE A 568 -1.07 -63.97 -11.97
CA PHE A 568 -1.01 -63.97 -13.45
C PHE A 568 -1.16 -65.38 -14.04
N ALA A 569 -1.43 -66.39 -13.21
CA ALA A 569 -1.76 -67.73 -13.66
C ALA A 569 -3.21 -67.78 -14.18
N LYS A 570 -3.43 -68.35 -15.37
CA LYS A 570 -4.79 -68.65 -15.84
C LYS A 570 -5.32 -69.88 -15.11
N GLN A 571 -6.60 -69.86 -14.72
CA GLN A 571 -7.27 -70.97 -14.02
C GLN A 571 -7.57 -72.20 -14.91
N SER A 572 -7.17 -72.18 -16.18
CA SER A 572 -7.27 -73.34 -17.08
C SER A 572 -6.01 -74.20 -16.98
N GLU A 573 -6.19 -75.52 -16.89
CA GLU A 573 -5.14 -76.55 -16.96
C GLU A 573 -4.12 -76.23 -18.06
N ASP A 574 -2.92 -75.79 -17.69
CA ASP A 574 -1.84 -75.53 -18.63
C ASP A 574 -0.55 -76.18 -18.10
N ASP A 575 -0.08 -77.21 -18.81
CA ASP A 575 1.11 -78.03 -18.50
C ASP A 575 2.45 -77.25 -18.60
N GLN A 576 2.40 -75.93 -18.82
CA GLN A 576 3.55 -75.05 -19.05
C GLN A 576 3.84 -74.14 -17.86
N VAL A 577 4.19 -74.73 -16.72
CA VAL A 577 4.57 -74.06 -15.44
C VAL A 577 5.73 -73.03 -15.57
N ASN A 578 6.44 -73.01 -16.70
CA ASN A 578 7.69 -72.28 -16.90
C ASN A 578 7.61 -71.13 -17.91
N VAL A 579 6.43 -70.84 -18.46
CA VAL A 579 6.22 -69.76 -19.42
C VAL A 579 5.07 -68.89 -18.94
N MET A 580 5.24 -67.57 -18.97
CA MET A 580 4.20 -66.62 -18.57
C MET A 580 4.10 -65.47 -19.56
N GLY A 581 2.87 -65.12 -19.94
CA GLY A 581 2.57 -63.97 -20.80
C GLY A 581 1.95 -62.83 -19.99
N PHE A 582 2.45 -61.61 -20.22
CA PHE A 582 1.99 -60.37 -19.61
C PHE A 582 1.41 -59.48 -20.71
N ARG A 583 0.22 -58.95 -20.51
CA ARG A 583 -0.40 -57.97 -21.40
C ARG A 583 -0.65 -56.69 -20.62
N PHE A 584 -0.03 -55.59 -21.03
CA PHE A 584 -0.29 -54.30 -20.42
C PHE A 584 -1.63 -53.72 -20.90
N LEU A 585 -2.24 -52.83 -20.09
CA LEU A 585 -3.49 -52.15 -20.43
C LEU A 585 -3.38 -51.32 -21.73
N GLY A 586 -2.18 -50.87 -22.08
CA GLY A 586 -1.87 -50.21 -23.35
C GLY A 586 -1.86 -51.11 -24.60
N GLY A 587 -1.96 -52.43 -24.42
CA GLY A 587 -1.97 -53.41 -25.51
C GLY A 587 -0.64 -54.17 -25.71
N SER A 588 0.47 -53.64 -25.20
CA SER A 588 1.80 -54.26 -25.30
C SER A 588 1.88 -55.62 -24.60
N GLN A 589 2.68 -56.54 -25.16
CA GLN A 589 2.78 -57.93 -24.68
C GLN A 589 4.22 -58.36 -24.42
N VAL A 590 4.47 -58.89 -23.22
CA VAL A 590 5.80 -59.38 -22.81
C VAL A 590 5.69 -60.84 -22.41
N THR A 591 6.65 -61.66 -22.84
CA THR A 591 6.72 -63.07 -22.48
C THR A 591 7.95 -63.35 -21.62
N LEU A 592 7.76 -64.05 -20.51
CA LEU A 592 8.79 -64.48 -19.58
C LEU A 592 8.95 -66.00 -19.63
N LEU A 593 10.18 -66.46 -19.84
CA LEU A 593 10.55 -67.86 -19.99
C LEU A 593 11.57 -68.23 -18.91
N ALA A 594 11.22 -69.17 -18.04
CA ALA A 594 12.15 -69.78 -17.08
C ALA A 594 12.76 -71.06 -17.68
N SER A 595 14.07 -71.10 -17.84
CA SER A 595 14.73 -72.30 -18.40
C SER A 595 14.64 -73.49 -17.44
N LYS A 596 14.31 -74.69 -17.94
CA LYS A 596 14.28 -75.93 -17.14
C LYS A 596 15.67 -76.50 -16.86
N THR A 597 16.60 -76.28 -17.78
CA THR A 597 17.92 -76.92 -17.81
C THR A 597 19.06 -75.96 -17.49
N SER A 598 18.77 -74.67 -17.33
CA SER A 598 19.76 -73.61 -17.11
C SER A 598 19.25 -72.62 -16.08
N GLN A 599 20.16 -71.93 -15.38
CA GLN A 599 19.85 -70.95 -14.34
C GLN A 599 19.51 -69.57 -14.93
N ARG A 600 18.66 -69.54 -15.96
CA ARG A 600 18.44 -68.37 -16.82
C ARG A 600 16.96 -68.05 -17.00
N TYR A 601 16.63 -66.76 -16.95
CA TYR A 601 15.33 -66.21 -17.29
C TYR A 601 15.44 -65.39 -18.58
N ARG A 602 14.58 -65.66 -19.56
CA ARG A 602 14.52 -64.90 -20.80
C ARG A 602 13.23 -64.10 -20.85
N ILE A 603 13.35 -62.79 -21.05
CA ILE A 603 12.24 -61.86 -21.27
C ILE A 603 12.25 -61.45 -22.74
N GLN A 604 11.09 -61.45 -23.39
CA GLN A 604 10.96 -61.06 -24.80
C GLN A 604 9.69 -60.22 -25.05
N SER A 605 9.80 -59.19 -25.88
CA SER A 605 8.71 -58.29 -26.27
C SER A 605 8.91 -57.78 -27.71
N GLU A 606 7.85 -57.26 -28.32
CA GLU A 606 7.91 -56.59 -29.64
C GLU A 606 8.51 -55.18 -29.54
N GLN A 607 8.36 -54.50 -28.40
CA GLN A 607 8.96 -53.20 -28.13
C GLN A 607 10.00 -53.31 -27.01
N PHE A 608 11.09 -52.56 -27.15
CA PHE A 608 12.21 -52.58 -26.19
C PHE A 608 11.82 -51.98 -24.81
N GLU A 609 11.01 -50.92 -24.79
CA GLU A 609 10.57 -50.20 -23.59
C GLU A 609 9.78 -51.05 -22.59
N ASP A 610 8.99 -52.01 -23.09
CA ASP A 610 8.16 -52.88 -22.25
C ASP A 610 8.96 -53.86 -21.37
N LEU A 611 10.22 -54.13 -21.75
CA LEU A 611 11.06 -55.10 -21.06
C LEU A 611 11.39 -54.64 -19.63
N TRP A 612 11.50 -53.32 -19.41
CA TRP A 612 11.97 -52.75 -18.16
C TRP A 612 11.12 -53.13 -16.94
N LEU A 613 9.80 -52.91 -17.00
CA LEU A 613 8.90 -53.14 -15.86
C LEU A 613 8.90 -54.61 -15.41
N ILE A 614 8.84 -55.55 -16.36
CA ILE A 614 8.83 -56.98 -16.07
C ILE A 614 10.20 -57.44 -15.56
N THR A 615 11.28 -56.91 -16.14
CA THR A 615 12.64 -57.23 -15.71
C THR A 615 12.89 -56.76 -14.28
N ASN A 616 12.51 -55.53 -13.95
CA ASN A 616 12.64 -54.96 -12.61
C ASN A 616 11.80 -55.74 -11.57
N GLU A 617 10.54 -56.05 -11.91
CA GLU A 617 9.67 -56.87 -11.06
C GLU A 617 10.20 -58.29 -10.86
N LEU A 618 10.78 -58.92 -11.89
CA LEU A 618 11.40 -60.23 -11.78
C LEU A 618 12.56 -60.22 -10.79
N ILE A 619 13.47 -59.25 -10.91
CA ILE A 619 14.64 -59.13 -10.03
C ILE A 619 14.19 -58.95 -8.57
N ILE A 620 13.22 -58.05 -8.33
CA ILE A 620 12.74 -57.74 -6.98
C ILE A 620 12.04 -58.93 -6.35
N ARG A 621 11.18 -59.63 -7.09
CA ARG A 621 10.49 -60.83 -6.56
C ARG A 621 11.42 -62.00 -6.33
N LEU A 622 12.46 -62.18 -7.17
CA LEU A 622 13.48 -63.20 -6.94
C LEU A 622 14.28 -62.91 -5.66
N GLN A 623 14.67 -61.65 -5.44
CA GLN A 623 15.32 -61.23 -4.21
C GLN A 623 14.42 -61.49 -2.99
N GLU A 624 13.16 -61.06 -3.01
CA GLU A 624 12.20 -61.30 -1.92
C GLU A 624 11.97 -62.81 -1.66
N TYR A 625 11.89 -63.61 -2.72
CA TYR A 625 11.67 -65.06 -2.61
C TYR A 625 12.86 -65.76 -1.94
N PHE A 626 14.09 -65.46 -2.38
CA PHE A 626 15.29 -66.05 -1.81
C PHE A 626 15.61 -65.52 -0.40
N GLU A 627 15.31 -64.24 -0.13
CA GLU A 627 15.41 -63.68 1.23
C GLU A 627 14.47 -64.38 2.21
N LYS A 628 13.20 -64.64 1.80
CA LYS A 628 12.24 -65.44 2.60
C LYS A 628 12.70 -66.88 2.84
N GLN A 629 13.50 -67.44 1.94
CA GLN A 629 14.12 -68.77 2.12
C GLN A 629 15.43 -68.73 2.93
N GLY A 630 15.86 -67.56 3.39
CA GLY A 630 17.09 -67.39 4.18
C GLY A 630 18.38 -67.37 3.34
N ILE A 631 18.28 -67.30 2.01
CA ILE A 631 19.40 -67.31 1.06
C ILE A 631 19.81 -65.86 0.79
N LYS A 632 20.94 -65.43 1.37
CA LYS A 632 21.44 -64.05 1.25
C LYS A 632 22.45 -63.83 0.11
N ASP A 633 22.92 -64.89 -0.54
CA ASP A 633 23.95 -64.85 -1.58
C ASP A 633 23.39 -64.82 -3.01
N PHE A 634 22.13 -64.39 -3.21
CA PHE A 634 21.50 -64.36 -4.54
C PHE A 634 22.04 -63.23 -5.42
N THR A 635 22.40 -63.54 -6.67
CA THR A 635 22.89 -62.56 -7.65
C THR A 635 22.25 -62.78 -9.03
N CYS A 636 21.97 -61.67 -9.72
CA CYS A 636 21.55 -61.64 -11.11
C CYS A 636 22.71 -61.07 -11.95
N SER A 637 23.17 -61.81 -12.96
CA SER A 637 24.17 -61.36 -13.92
C SER A 637 23.60 -61.31 -15.33
N PHE A 638 24.14 -60.41 -16.15
CA PHE A 638 23.80 -60.31 -17.56
C PHE A 638 25.06 -60.58 -18.36
N SER A 639 25.08 -61.67 -19.12
CA SER A 639 26.25 -62.13 -19.88
C SER A 639 26.28 -61.65 -21.33
N GLY A 640 25.25 -60.92 -21.78
CA GLY A 640 25.16 -60.33 -23.11
C GLY A 640 25.80 -58.94 -23.22
N SER A 641 25.89 -58.42 -24.44
CA SER A 641 26.15 -57.01 -24.69
C SER A 641 24.93 -56.17 -24.31
N VAL A 642 25.15 -55.01 -23.69
CA VAL A 642 24.06 -54.07 -23.37
C VAL A 642 23.37 -53.67 -24.69
N PRO A 643 22.03 -53.69 -24.77
CA PRO A 643 21.29 -53.29 -25.97
C PRO A 643 21.37 -51.76 -26.17
N LEU A 644 22.50 -51.29 -26.70
CA LEU A 644 22.76 -49.87 -26.94
C LEU A 644 22.16 -49.38 -28.26
N GLU A 645 22.03 -50.24 -29.26
CA GLU A 645 21.51 -49.87 -30.58
C GLU A 645 20.04 -49.45 -30.47
N GLU A 646 19.20 -50.31 -29.88
CA GLU A 646 17.77 -50.00 -29.68
C GLU A 646 17.55 -48.82 -28.76
N TYR A 647 18.48 -48.58 -27.83
CA TYR A 647 18.46 -47.43 -26.94
C TYR A 647 18.79 -46.12 -27.69
N PHE A 648 19.78 -46.14 -28.59
CA PHE A 648 20.12 -44.98 -29.41
C PHE A 648 19.00 -44.63 -30.40
N GLU A 649 18.30 -45.61 -30.98
CA GLU A 649 17.12 -45.34 -31.82
C GLU A 649 16.03 -44.55 -31.05
N LEU A 650 15.78 -44.87 -29.78
CA LEU A 650 14.83 -44.13 -28.94
C LEU A 650 15.32 -42.71 -28.60
N ILE A 651 16.63 -42.54 -28.37
CA ILE A 651 17.23 -41.22 -28.14
C ILE A 651 17.09 -40.36 -29.39
N ASP A 652 17.42 -40.89 -30.56
CA ASP A 652 17.33 -40.17 -31.83
C ASP A 652 15.88 -39.81 -32.15
N HIS A 653 14.93 -40.73 -31.93
CA HIS A 653 13.51 -40.44 -32.09
C HIS A 653 13.03 -39.30 -31.18
N HIS A 654 13.40 -39.34 -29.89
CA HIS A 654 13.06 -38.27 -28.95
C HIS A 654 13.76 -36.95 -29.32
N PHE A 655 14.99 -36.99 -29.80
CA PHE A 655 15.72 -35.81 -30.26
C PHE A 655 15.05 -35.18 -31.48
N GLU A 656 14.64 -35.97 -32.46
CA GLU A 656 13.89 -35.49 -33.63
C GLU A 656 12.56 -34.84 -33.23
N LEU A 657 11.83 -35.41 -32.26
CA LEU A 657 10.62 -34.79 -31.72
C LEU A 657 10.91 -33.45 -31.04
N ARG A 658 12.02 -33.34 -30.29
CA ARG A 658 12.45 -32.07 -29.67
C ARG A 658 12.80 -31.02 -30.72
N ILE A 659 13.56 -31.39 -31.75
CA ILE A 659 13.91 -30.50 -32.86
C ILE A 659 12.65 -30.03 -33.59
N ASN A 660 11.67 -30.91 -33.81
CA ASN A 660 10.40 -30.53 -34.41
C ASN A 660 9.56 -29.63 -33.49
N GLY A 661 9.60 -29.85 -32.18
CA GLY A 661 9.00 -28.96 -31.19
C GLY A 661 9.62 -27.55 -31.24
N GLU A 662 10.94 -27.46 -31.26
CA GLU A 662 11.68 -26.19 -31.35
C GLU A 662 11.33 -25.43 -32.64
N LYS A 663 11.26 -26.11 -33.79
CA LYS A 663 10.82 -25.49 -35.07
C LYS A 663 9.40 -24.92 -34.98
N LEU A 664 8.48 -25.61 -34.30
CA LEU A 664 7.10 -25.14 -34.12
C LEU A 664 7.03 -23.95 -33.14
N GLU A 665 7.84 -23.97 -32.08
CA GLU A 665 7.96 -22.85 -31.14
C GLU A 665 8.51 -21.60 -31.81
N GLU A 666 9.54 -21.74 -32.66
CA GLU A 666 10.08 -20.63 -33.46
C GLU A 666 9.02 -20.06 -34.42
N LEU A 667 8.29 -20.93 -35.14
CA LEU A 667 7.22 -20.51 -36.04
C LEU A 667 6.12 -19.74 -35.27
N LEU A 668 5.72 -20.25 -34.10
CA LEU A 668 4.73 -19.58 -33.24
C LEU A 668 5.25 -18.24 -32.71
N SER A 669 6.53 -18.16 -32.35
CA SER A 669 7.19 -16.93 -31.93
C SER A 669 7.15 -15.86 -33.02
N GLU A 670 7.46 -16.23 -34.27
CA GLU A 670 7.35 -15.32 -35.42
C GLU A 670 5.92 -14.83 -35.62
N ARG A 671 4.92 -15.73 -35.53
CA ARG A 671 3.50 -15.37 -35.65
C ARG A 671 3.04 -14.46 -34.52
N ALA A 672 3.50 -14.69 -33.30
CA ALA A 672 3.22 -13.82 -32.16
C ALA A 672 3.82 -12.41 -32.34
N VAL A 673 5.03 -12.31 -32.91
CA VAL A 673 5.65 -11.01 -33.25
C VAL A 673 4.83 -10.28 -34.32
N GLN A 674 4.39 -10.98 -35.37
CA GLN A 674 3.51 -10.42 -36.40
C GLN A 674 2.18 -9.94 -35.81
N PHE A 675 1.55 -10.76 -34.96
CA PHE A 675 0.29 -10.43 -34.29
C PHE A 675 0.42 -9.16 -33.45
N ARG A 676 1.49 -9.07 -32.64
CA ARG A 676 1.78 -7.89 -31.83
C ARG A 676 2.04 -6.64 -32.69
N ALA A 677 2.72 -6.79 -33.83
CA ALA A 677 2.97 -5.67 -34.74
C ALA A 677 1.66 -5.13 -35.33
N ILE A 678 0.75 -6.01 -35.76
CA ILE A 678 -0.58 -5.64 -36.27
C ILE A 678 -1.40 -4.94 -35.18
N GLN A 679 -1.44 -5.48 -33.96
CA GLN A 679 -2.14 -4.86 -32.82
C GLN A 679 -1.61 -3.45 -32.50
N ARG A 680 -0.28 -3.26 -32.45
CA ARG A 680 0.32 -1.93 -32.22
C ARG A 680 -0.08 -0.92 -33.30
N ARG A 681 -0.20 -1.37 -34.56
CA ARG A 681 -0.65 -0.52 -35.67
C ARG A 681 -2.13 -0.16 -35.53
N LEU A 682 -2.98 -1.13 -35.17
CA LEU A 682 -4.40 -0.88 -34.88
C LEU A 682 -4.58 0.10 -33.72
N LEU A 683 -3.87 -0.06 -32.60
CA LEU A 683 -3.95 0.88 -31.46
C LEU A 683 -3.54 2.30 -31.85
N THR A 684 -2.51 2.44 -32.68
CA THR A 684 -2.09 3.76 -33.19
C THR A 684 -3.19 4.39 -34.04
N ARG A 685 -3.87 3.60 -34.87
CA ARG A 685 -5.00 4.04 -35.70
C ARG A 685 -6.23 4.39 -34.87
N PHE A 686 -6.56 3.61 -33.84
CA PHE A 686 -7.70 3.89 -32.95
C PHE A 686 -7.50 5.13 -32.08
N LYS A 687 -6.24 5.53 -31.82
CA LYS A 687 -5.93 6.77 -31.09
C LYS A 687 -6.17 8.02 -31.94
N ASP A 688 -6.18 7.90 -33.27
CA ASP A 688 -6.40 9.03 -34.17
C ASP A 688 -7.87 9.47 -34.13
N LYS A 689 -8.10 10.78 -33.99
CA LYS A 689 -9.46 11.36 -33.99
C LYS A 689 -10.02 11.47 -35.40
N THR A 690 -9.15 11.45 -36.42
CA THR A 690 -9.56 11.46 -37.82
C THR A 690 -9.88 10.04 -38.27
N PRO A 691 -11.03 9.78 -38.92
CA PRO A 691 -11.38 8.43 -39.37
C PRO A 691 -10.45 8.04 -40.53
N ALA A 692 -9.39 7.29 -40.22
CA ALA A 692 -8.57 6.63 -41.23
C ALA A 692 -9.13 5.23 -41.49
N PRO A 693 -9.32 4.82 -42.76
CA PRO A 693 -9.74 3.46 -43.06
C PRO A 693 -8.70 2.47 -42.52
N LEU A 694 -9.17 1.39 -41.90
CA LEU A 694 -8.33 0.38 -41.26
C LEU A 694 -7.50 -0.44 -42.28
N GLN A 695 -7.69 -0.22 -43.58
CA GLN A 695 -6.93 -0.84 -44.68
C GLN A 695 -6.74 -2.35 -44.51
N HIS A 696 -7.83 -3.07 -44.16
CA HIS A 696 -7.83 -4.52 -43.98
C HIS A 696 -6.95 -5.06 -42.83
N LEU A 697 -6.47 -4.20 -41.92
CA LEU A 697 -5.68 -4.61 -40.75
C LEU A 697 -6.48 -5.50 -39.77
N ASP A 698 -7.80 -5.36 -39.75
CA ASP A 698 -8.74 -6.23 -39.04
C ASP A 698 -8.74 -7.65 -39.62
N THR A 699 -8.84 -7.78 -40.95
CA THR A 699 -8.77 -9.08 -41.62
C THR A 699 -7.40 -9.74 -41.49
N LEU A 700 -6.32 -8.95 -41.48
CA LEU A 700 -4.97 -9.44 -41.21
C LEU A 700 -4.83 -9.92 -39.77
N LEU A 701 -5.44 -9.24 -38.80
CA LEU A 701 -5.43 -9.67 -37.40
C LEU A 701 -6.11 -11.04 -37.24
N ASP A 702 -7.29 -11.22 -37.85
CA ASP A 702 -8.01 -12.51 -37.84
C ASP A 702 -7.21 -13.60 -38.55
N GLY A 703 -6.55 -13.26 -39.66
CA GLY A 703 -5.67 -14.15 -40.40
C GLY A 703 -4.47 -14.62 -39.59
N THR A 704 -3.84 -13.73 -38.82
CA THR A 704 -2.72 -14.08 -37.93
C THR A 704 -3.19 -14.76 -36.64
N TYR A 705 -4.41 -14.52 -36.17
CA TYR A 705 -4.98 -15.20 -35.00
C TYR A 705 -5.31 -16.68 -35.27
N LYS A 706 -5.72 -17.01 -36.50
CA LYS A 706 -6.00 -18.39 -36.93
C LYS A 706 -4.74 -19.22 -37.19
N GLN A 707 -3.61 -18.55 -37.41
CA GLN A 707 -2.28 -19.17 -37.55
C GLN A 707 -1.72 -19.45 -36.17
#